data_AF-A0A517R9M7-F1
#
_entry.id   AF-A0A517R9M7-F1
#
_cell.length_a   1.000
_cell.length_b   1.000
_cell.length_c   1.000
_cell.angle_alpha   90.00
_cell.angle_beta   90.00
_cell.angle_gamma   90.00
#
_symmetry.space_group_name_H-M   'P 1'
#
loop_
_entity.id
_entity.type
_entity.pdbx_description
1 polymer ?
#
loop_
_entity_poly.entity_id
_entity_poly.type
_entity_poly.pdbx_seq_one_letter_code
_entity_poly.pdbx_strand_id
1 'polypeptide(L)'
;MNTLCKLAACLSLVLMTTTGLSAEDLKLQLRYQQETSKDSGRYHRLQRSENWKPEQTAIIVCDVWDYHHCLNAVKRLEQFAPRLDNLLKKARSQGVTIIHAPSDCMPAYQGHPARMRAMQVKHKGPIPEGIENWCSKIPSEERAVYPLDQSDGGEDDDPEEHAAWAKKLKSLGRNPALPWNSQSPLITINGDKDYISDKGDEVWRILESRGIKNVILTGVHTNMCVLGRPFGLRQLAKNGKNVVLVRDMTDTMYNPKRWPYVSHFTGNDLIVSHIEKYVCPTITSDQILGGQEFTFKRDQRPHLLIVMAEAEYETNQSLPEFAAKNLGKHFRVSMVFADDKDRNSIPGIEAIKDADVVLFSVRRRVLPKKAMQAIRDYVKAGKPVVGIRTASHAFSLRGKQPPEGLQDWPEFDAEVFGGNYHGHYANDLKSIVSINEAQKRNPILTGIPDKPFPQAYSLYEVLPLAKGTTVLMTAKAEGKPAEPVAWTFKRKDGGKSFYTSLGHPGDFKQPEYVRLLANGIYWAAGLDPANVSLSEKVTLHSAPHWSVVQIPGVEQAQKTKQSRWYRCVVRVPEKWMAGQPLLLKVAGAEGTEVNAWLNGTSLQKTDAGFQIDCQPVAKNDANLIVLQVKGMNQGSDFASVPQLISATSALPLAGRWQYRVGNQEQFANMPLPAKFGTVTDIVFKP
;
A
#
# COMPACT_ATOMS: atom_id res chain seq x y z
N MET A 1 -68.88 -8.89 68.83
CA MET A 1 -68.65 -10.30 68.46
C MET A 1 -67.56 -10.35 67.41
N ASN A 2 -66.58 -11.24 67.61
CA ASN A 2 -65.57 -11.70 66.65
C ASN A 2 -66.12 -11.75 65.20
N THR A 3 -65.37 -11.59 64.11
CA THR A 3 -64.13 -12.30 63.75
C THR A 3 -63.67 -11.84 62.35
N LEU A 4 -62.38 -12.06 62.03
CA LEU A 4 -61.78 -12.41 60.72
C LEU A 4 -61.34 -11.32 59.70
N CYS A 5 -60.02 -11.07 59.74
CA CYS A 5 -59.03 -11.14 58.65
C CYS A 5 -59.32 -10.52 57.27
N LYS A 6 -58.47 -9.58 56.83
CA LYS A 6 -57.36 -9.85 55.88
C LYS A 6 -56.50 -8.60 55.61
N LEU A 7 -55.21 -8.74 55.87
CA LEU A 7 -54.10 -7.95 55.34
C LEU A 7 -54.04 -8.11 53.82
N ALA A 8 -53.91 -7.01 53.06
CA ALA A 8 -53.35 -7.03 51.71
C ALA A 8 -52.79 -5.63 51.33
N ALA A 9 -51.47 -5.54 51.45
CA ALA A 9 -50.51 -4.73 50.71
C ALA A 9 -51.00 -3.63 49.74
N CYS A 10 -50.64 -2.38 50.04
CA CYS A 10 -50.37 -1.35 49.04
C CYS A 10 -48.88 -0.96 49.11
N LEU A 11 -48.02 -1.72 48.43
CA LEU A 11 -46.67 -1.28 48.09
C LEU A 11 -46.66 -0.98 46.60
N SER A 12 -46.78 0.31 46.26
CA SER A 12 -46.75 0.81 44.89
C SER A 12 -45.34 0.66 44.33
N LEU A 13 -45.10 -0.43 43.61
CA LEU A 13 -43.88 -0.68 42.86
C LEU A 13 -43.85 0.24 41.63
N VAL A 14 -43.11 1.35 41.73
CA VAL A 14 -42.70 2.13 40.55
C VAL A 14 -41.70 1.28 39.78
N LEU A 15 -42.19 0.51 38.79
CA LEU A 15 -41.34 -0.03 37.74
C LEU A 15 -40.82 1.16 36.92
N MET A 16 -39.64 1.67 37.26
CA MET A 16 -38.81 2.36 36.29
C MET A 16 -38.38 1.33 35.25
N THR A 17 -39.14 1.20 34.16
CA THR A 17 -38.64 0.60 32.94
C THR A 17 -37.56 1.52 32.41
N THR A 18 -36.33 1.32 32.88
CA THR A 18 -35.14 1.78 32.16
C THR A 18 -35.12 0.97 30.87
N THR A 19 -35.80 1.45 29.84
CA THR A 19 -35.47 1.10 28.47
C THR A 19 -34.05 1.60 28.26
N GLY A 20 -33.06 0.76 28.59
CA GLY A 20 -31.70 0.98 28.16
C GLY A 20 -31.75 1.06 26.65
N LEU A 21 -31.68 2.26 26.09
CA LEU A 21 -31.43 2.41 24.67
C LEU A 21 -30.09 1.71 24.42
N SER A 22 -30.15 0.51 23.84
CA SER A 22 -28.98 -0.10 23.22
C SER A 22 -28.44 0.92 22.23
N ALA A 23 -27.15 1.23 22.31
CA ALA A 23 -26.52 2.09 21.34
C ALA A 23 -26.75 1.50 19.93
N GLU A 24 -27.02 2.36 18.94
CA GLU A 24 -27.17 1.89 17.56
C GLU A 24 -25.87 1.21 17.09
N ASP A 25 -26.02 0.14 16.31
CA ASP A 25 -24.91 -0.54 15.67
C ASP A 25 -24.08 0.42 14.81
N LEU A 26 -22.76 0.24 14.84
CA LEU A 26 -21.84 0.92 13.93
C LEU A 26 -22.06 0.38 12.51
N LYS A 27 -22.62 1.21 11.63
CA LYS A 27 -22.85 0.89 10.21
C LYS A 27 -21.59 1.19 9.42
N LEU A 28 -20.84 0.17 9.05
CA LEU A 28 -19.52 0.30 8.44
C LEU A 28 -19.54 -0.19 6.98
N GLN A 29 -18.79 0.49 6.11
CA GLN A 29 -18.45 0.04 4.76
C GLN A 29 -16.98 -0.36 4.74
N LEU A 30 -16.74 -1.68 4.79
CA LEU A 30 -15.42 -2.27 4.85
C LEU A 30 -14.86 -2.38 3.43
N ARG A 31 -13.70 -1.75 3.20
CA ARG A 31 -12.97 -1.81 1.93
C ARG A 31 -11.91 -2.90 1.98
N TYR A 32 -11.88 -3.77 0.98
CA TYR A 32 -10.91 -4.88 0.89
C TYR A 32 -10.49 -5.10 -0.56
N GLN A 33 -9.47 -5.94 -0.77
CA GLN A 33 -9.02 -6.30 -2.11
C GLN A 33 -9.07 -7.81 -2.30
N GLN A 34 -9.56 -8.24 -3.46
CA GLN A 34 -9.69 -9.64 -3.83
C GLN A 34 -9.06 -9.87 -5.20
N GLU A 35 -8.30 -10.94 -5.34
CA GLU A 35 -7.67 -11.30 -6.62
C GLU A 35 -8.74 -11.56 -7.69
N THR A 36 -8.56 -11.05 -8.93
CA THR A 36 -9.58 -11.16 -10.00
C THR A 36 -9.82 -12.61 -10.40
N SER A 37 -8.73 -13.37 -10.48
CA SER A 37 -8.70 -14.82 -10.62
C SER A 37 -7.43 -15.36 -9.97
N LYS A 38 -7.44 -16.66 -9.64
CA LYS A 38 -6.34 -17.33 -8.95
C LYS A 38 -5.01 -17.09 -9.68
N ASP A 39 -4.03 -16.58 -8.95
CA ASP A 39 -2.65 -16.34 -9.42
C ASP A 39 -2.53 -15.31 -10.55
N SER A 40 -3.56 -14.49 -10.77
CA SER A 40 -3.55 -13.42 -11.77
C SER A 40 -2.67 -12.22 -11.39
N GLY A 41 -2.38 -12.05 -10.10
CA GLY A 41 -1.67 -10.86 -9.57
C GLY A 41 -2.46 -9.56 -9.65
N ARG A 42 -3.68 -9.58 -10.20
CA ARG A 42 -4.59 -8.43 -10.31
C ARG A 42 -5.64 -8.49 -9.21
N TYR A 43 -6.04 -7.35 -8.68
CA TYR A 43 -6.97 -7.28 -7.55
C TYR A 43 -8.10 -6.28 -7.82
N HIS A 44 -9.34 -6.70 -7.56
CA HIS A 44 -10.49 -5.82 -7.44
C HIS A 44 -10.50 -5.19 -6.04
N ARG A 45 -10.72 -3.88 -5.97
CA ARG A 45 -11.03 -3.17 -4.73
C ARG A 45 -12.54 -3.16 -4.53
N LEU A 46 -13.00 -3.82 -3.47
CA LEU A 46 -14.40 -4.10 -3.19
C LEU A 46 -14.81 -3.47 -1.85
N GLN A 47 -16.11 -3.34 -1.66
CA GLN A 47 -16.71 -2.88 -0.41
C GLN A 47 -17.82 -3.83 0.01
N ARG A 48 -17.98 -4.02 1.33
CA ARG A 48 -19.14 -4.71 1.91
C ARG A 48 -19.63 -3.97 3.16
N SER A 49 -20.94 -4.00 3.37
CA SER A 49 -21.56 -3.39 4.54
C SER A 49 -21.55 -4.35 5.73
N GLU A 50 -21.20 -3.86 6.90
CA GLU A 50 -21.30 -4.60 8.17
C GLU A 50 -21.91 -3.73 9.27
N ASN A 51 -22.61 -4.36 10.22
CA ASN A 51 -23.17 -3.70 11.40
C ASN A 51 -22.48 -4.27 12.64
N TRP A 52 -21.73 -3.44 13.36
CA TRP A 52 -20.96 -3.86 14.52
C TRP A 52 -21.54 -3.29 15.81
N LYS A 53 -21.85 -4.17 16.76
CA LYS A 53 -22.32 -3.77 18.09
C LYS A 53 -21.22 -3.02 18.85
N PRO A 54 -21.46 -1.79 19.33
CA PRO A 54 -20.45 -1.03 20.07
C PRO A 54 -19.86 -1.78 21.26
N GLU A 55 -20.68 -2.47 22.04
CA GLU A 55 -20.27 -3.23 23.23
C GLU A 55 -19.42 -4.46 22.92
N GLN A 56 -19.45 -4.96 21.67
CA GLN A 56 -18.59 -6.05 21.17
C GLN A 56 -17.42 -5.53 20.33
N THR A 57 -17.17 -4.23 20.34
CA THR A 57 -16.16 -3.55 19.53
C THR A 57 -15.14 -2.82 20.40
N ALA A 58 -13.87 -2.90 20.02
CA ALA A 58 -12.80 -2.10 20.62
C ALA A 58 -12.07 -1.26 19.58
N ILE A 59 -11.62 -0.07 19.96
CA ILE A 59 -10.60 0.68 19.22
C ILE A 59 -9.27 0.56 19.98
N ILE A 60 -8.22 0.10 19.31
CA ILE A 60 -6.86 0.11 19.84
C ILE A 60 -6.08 1.24 19.17
N VAL A 61 -5.50 2.11 20.00
CA VAL A 61 -4.67 3.26 19.59
C VAL A 61 -3.21 2.87 19.70
N CYS A 62 -2.59 2.53 18.58
CA CYS A 62 -1.22 2.03 18.50
C CYS A 62 -0.23 3.21 18.40
N ASP A 63 0.65 3.34 19.39
CA ASP A 63 1.89 4.10 19.28
C ASP A 63 1.72 5.58 18.85
N VAL A 64 0.59 6.23 19.19
CA VAL A 64 0.37 7.68 18.94
C VAL A 64 1.13 8.50 19.97
N TRP A 65 2.46 8.52 19.86
CA TRP A 65 3.37 9.09 20.85
C TRP A 65 3.39 10.63 20.90
N ASP A 66 3.97 11.16 21.98
CA ASP A 66 4.19 12.59 22.18
C ASP A 66 5.29 13.18 21.29
N TYR A 67 6.31 12.39 20.94
CA TYR A 67 7.41 12.78 20.05
C TYR A 67 7.87 11.61 19.18
N HIS A 68 8.55 11.93 18.09
CA HIS A 68 9.20 10.95 17.22
C HIS A 68 10.54 11.49 16.69
N HIS A 69 11.46 10.60 16.28
CA HIS A 69 12.77 11.01 15.76
C HIS A 69 12.67 11.65 14.37
N CYS A 70 11.63 11.33 13.61
CA CYS A 70 11.24 11.97 12.36
C CYS A 70 10.30 13.16 12.65
N LEU A 71 10.72 14.37 12.30
CA LEU A 71 9.93 15.60 12.44
C LEU A 71 8.69 15.57 11.55
N ASN A 72 8.80 15.07 10.32
CA ASN A 72 7.66 14.96 9.40
C ASN A 72 6.61 13.96 9.92
N ALA A 73 7.00 12.88 10.59
CA ALA A 73 6.09 11.97 11.28
C ALA A 73 5.35 12.65 12.43
N VAL A 74 6.03 13.50 13.22
CA VAL A 74 5.38 14.33 14.26
C VAL A 74 4.35 15.27 13.61
N LYS A 75 4.74 16.02 12.56
CA LYS A 75 3.85 16.95 11.85
C LYS A 75 2.61 16.25 11.29
N ARG A 76 2.75 15.02 10.77
CA ARG A 76 1.63 14.21 10.26
C ARG A 76 0.72 13.74 11.39
N LEU A 77 1.28 13.19 12.46
CA LEU A 77 0.52 12.78 13.65
C LEU A 77 -0.30 13.95 14.21
N GLU A 78 0.34 15.10 14.44
CA GLU A 78 -0.32 16.29 14.98
C GLU A 78 -1.48 16.78 14.10
N GLN A 79 -1.43 16.51 12.79
CA GLN A 79 -2.49 16.92 11.87
C GLN A 79 -3.76 16.08 12.00
N PHE A 80 -3.63 14.75 12.16
CA PHE A 80 -4.80 13.87 12.29
C PHE A 80 -5.21 13.63 13.75
N ALA A 81 -4.33 13.84 14.72
CA ALA A 81 -4.59 13.54 16.13
C ALA A 81 -5.86 14.20 16.70
N PRO A 82 -6.19 15.48 16.41
CA PRO A 82 -7.45 16.07 16.88
C PRO A 82 -8.69 15.35 16.35
N ARG A 83 -8.63 14.86 15.10
CA ARG A 83 -9.73 14.09 14.51
C ARG A 83 -9.80 12.68 15.10
N LEU A 84 -8.66 12.04 15.32
CA LEU A 84 -8.59 10.76 16.02
C LEU A 84 -9.16 10.88 17.44
N ASP A 85 -8.83 11.92 18.19
CA ASP A 85 -9.40 12.16 19.53
C ASP A 85 -10.93 12.30 19.50
N ASN A 86 -11.47 13.02 18.50
CA ASN A 86 -12.91 13.10 18.28
C ASN A 86 -13.53 11.74 17.95
N LEU A 87 -12.87 10.93 17.12
CA LEU A 87 -13.29 9.57 16.80
C LEU A 87 -13.38 8.72 18.07
N LEU A 88 -12.36 8.76 18.93
CA LEU A 88 -12.32 8.02 20.18
C LEU A 88 -13.41 8.49 21.15
N LYS A 89 -13.64 9.81 21.27
CA LYS A 89 -14.72 10.38 22.08
C LYS A 89 -16.10 9.91 21.61
N LYS A 90 -16.35 9.96 20.29
CA LYS A 90 -17.60 9.50 19.69
C LYS A 90 -17.81 8.00 19.91
N ALA A 91 -16.82 7.18 19.58
CA ALA A 91 -16.89 5.73 19.76
C ALA A 91 -17.11 5.35 21.24
N ARG A 92 -16.38 5.99 22.16
CA ARG A 92 -16.54 5.81 23.61
C ARG A 92 -17.95 6.17 24.08
N SER A 93 -18.55 7.23 23.54
CA SER A 93 -19.94 7.62 23.86
C SER A 93 -20.98 6.60 23.38
N GLN A 94 -20.65 5.79 22.37
CA GLN A 94 -21.50 4.72 21.85
C GLN A 94 -21.28 3.38 22.57
N GLY A 95 -20.31 3.28 23.48
CA GLY A 95 -20.03 2.04 24.23
C GLY A 95 -18.86 1.21 23.70
N VAL A 96 -18.12 1.71 22.70
CA VAL A 96 -16.89 1.06 22.20
C VAL A 96 -15.80 1.11 23.27
N THR A 97 -15.10 -0.01 23.46
CA THR A 97 -13.96 -0.10 24.39
C THR A 97 -12.73 0.57 23.78
N ILE A 98 -12.09 1.49 24.49
CA ILE A 98 -10.85 2.15 24.02
C ILE A 98 -9.64 1.61 24.77
N ILE A 99 -8.64 1.16 24.01
CA ILE A 99 -7.36 0.65 24.54
C ILE A 99 -6.23 1.49 23.95
N HIS A 100 -5.51 2.20 24.80
CA HIS A 100 -4.32 2.95 24.44
C HIS A 100 -3.09 2.05 24.57
N ALA A 101 -2.32 1.93 23.50
CA ALA A 101 -1.12 1.10 23.45
C ALA A 101 0.11 1.94 23.03
N PRO A 102 0.57 2.90 23.87
CA PRO A 102 1.78 3.67 23.63
C PRO A 102 3.00 2.82 24.01
N SER A 103 3.47 1.99 23.08
CA SER A 103 4.57 1.08 23.36
C SER A 103 5.82 1.82 23.80
N ASP A 104 6.64 1.16 24.61
CA ASP A 104 7.90 1.72 25.13
C ASP A 104 7.71 2.95 26.06
N CYS A 105 6.46 3.29 26.40
CA CYS A 105 6.09 4.42 27.28
C CYS A 105 5.42 3.99 28.59
N MET A 106 5.31 2.70 28.88
CA MET A 106 4.61 2.19 30.06
C MET A 106 5.06 2.76 31.42
N PRO A 107 6.34 3.14 31.64
CA PRO A 107 6.75 3.80 32.88
C PRO A 107 5.93 5.06 33.23
N ALA A 108 5.50 5.84 32.23
CA ALA A 108 4.69 7.04 32.44
C ALA A 108 3.28 6.75 32.98
N TYR A 109 2.81 5.50 32.91
CA TYR A 109 1.44 5.10 33.22
C TYR A 109 1.30 4.19 34.44
N GLN A 110 2.37 3.90 35.18
CA GLN A 110 2.36 2.92 36.29
C GLN A 110 1.24 3.18 37.32
N GLY A 111 0.97 4.45 37.65
CA GLY A 111 -0.11 4.86 38.57
C GLY A 111 -1.42 5.30 37.89
N HIS A 112 -1.51 5.23 36.56
CA HIS A 112 -2.68 5.74 35.85
C HIS A 112 -3.89 4.78 36.03
N PRO A 113 -5.11 5.28 36.32
CA PRO A 113 -6.28 4.42 36.53
C PRO A 113 -6.56 3.44 35.40
N ALA A 114 -6.45 3.87 34.13
CA ALA A 114 -6.63 3.00 32.97
C ALA A 114 -5.54 1.89 32.85
N ARG A 115 -4.31 2.13 33.32
CA ARG A 115 -3.26 1.11 33.36
C ARG A 115 -3.53 0.10 34.47
N MET A 116 -3.88 0.57 35.66
CA MET A 116 -4.28 -0.30 36.77
C MET A 116 -5.47 -1.18 36.39
N ARG A 117 -6.46 -0.61 35.69
CA ARG A 117 -7.61 -1.34 35.16
C ARG A 117 -7.19 -2.47 34.21
N ALA A 118 -6.27 -2.22 33.29
CA ALA A 118 -5.73 -3.24 32.39
C ALA A 118 -5.05 -4.39 33.14
N MET A 119 -4.23 -4.08 34.14
CA MET A 119 -3.52 -5.08 34.96
C MET A 119 -4.47 -5.93 35.82
N GLN A 120 -5.62 -5.38 36.20
CA GLN A 120 -6.62 -6.07 37.03
C GLN A 120 -7.56 -6.97 36.21
N VAL A 121 -7.53 -6.90 34.87
CA VAL A 121 -8.39 -7.75 34.04
C VAL A 121 -8.01 -9.21 34.22
N LYS A 122 -8.95 -9.99 34.75
CA LYS A 122 -8.83 -11.45 34.86
C LYS A 122 -9.64 -12.09 33.74
N HIS A 123 -8.99 -12.91 32.94
CA HIS A 123 -9.63 -13.79 31.97
C HIS A 123 -8.98 -15.17 32.05
N LYS A 124 -9.79 -16.22 32.21
CA LYS A 124 -9.35 -17.62 32.39
C LYS A 124 -9.33 -18.43 31.09
N GLY A 125 -9.80 -17.87 29.98
CA GLY A 125 -9.75 -18.54 28.70
C GLY A 125 -8.35 -18.57 28.10
N PRO A 126 -8.18 -19.31 26.99
CA PRO A 126 -6.88 -19.51 26.37
C PRO A 126 -6.29 -18.20 25.85
N ILE A 127 -4.97 -18.05 26.03
CA ILE A 127 -4.17 -16.98 25.44
C ILE A 127 -3.51 -17.56 24.19
N PRO A 128 -3.65 -16.93 23.01
CA PRO A 128 -3.04 -17.43 21.80
C PRO A 128 -1.53 -17.51 21.92
N GLU A 129 -0.96 -18.61 21.42
CA GLU A 129 0.48 -18.83 21.46
C GLU A 129 1.23 -17.72 20.71
N GLY A 130 2.22 -17.13 21.39
CA GLY A 130 3.07 -16.08 20.85
C GLY A 130 2.38 -14.73 20.67
N ILE A 131 1.21 -14.51 21.28
CA ILE A 131 0.51 -13.20 21.22
C ILE A 131 1.37 -12.05 21.77
N GLU A 132 2.27 -12.35 22.70
CA GLU A 132 3.21 -11.40 23.31
C GLU A 132 4.36 -10.96 22.39
N ASN A 133 4.54 -11.66 21.26
CA ASN A 133 5.63 -11.42 20.34
C ASN A 133 5.24 -10.49 19.19
N TRP A 134 6.25 -9.83 18.62
CA TRP A 134 6.10 -9.13 17.35
C TRP A 134 5.72 -10.10 16.23
N CYS A 135 4.65 -9.80 15.50
CA CYS A 135 4.19 -10.61 14.37
C CYS A 135 4.65 -9.99 13.06
N SER A 136 5.78 -10.50 12.54
CA SER A 136 6.34 -9.99 11.29
C SER A 136 5.53 -10.40 10.06
N LYS A 137 4.77 -11.51 10.10
CA LYS A 137 4.09 -12.07 8.93
C LYS A 137 3.00 -13.06 9.35
N ILE A 138 1.90 -13.11 8.60
CA ILE A 138 0.86 -14.16 8.69
C ILE A 138 0.76 -14.98 7.38
N PRO A 139 0.14 -16.18 7.39
CA PRO A 139 0.14 -17.07 6.22
C PRO A 139 -0.40 -16.44 4.93
N SER A 140 -1.42 -15.59 5.01
CA SER A 140 -1.99 -14.88 3.86
C SER A 140 -1.02 -13.90 3.20
N GLU A 141 0.04 -13.46 3.88
CA GLU A 141 1.11 -12.62 3.34
C GLU A 141 2.26 -13.43 2.74
N GLU A 142 2.22 -14.77 2.78
CA GLU A 142 3.36 -15.62 2.35
C GLU A 142 3.79 -15.37 0.91
N ARG A 143 2.79 -15.20 0.03
CA ARG A 143 2.99 -14.96 -1.40
C ARG A 143 3.22 -13.48 -1.73
N ALA A 144 2.90 -12.57 -0.82
CA ALA A 144 2.99 -11.13 -1.05
C ALA A 144 4.46 -10.67 -1.18
N VAL A 145 4.70 -9.67 -2.03
CA VAL A 145 5.93 -8.88 -2.05
C VAL A 145 5.66 -7.63 -1.22
N TYR A 146 6.52 -7.34 -0.26
CA TYR A 146 6.30 -6.16 0.59
C TYR A 146 6.44 -4.87 -0.23
N PRO A 147 5.53 -3.91 -0.12
CA PRO A 147 5.38 -2.88 -1.15
C PRO A 147 6.30 -1.66 -0.97
N LEU A 148 7.14 -1.63 0.07
CA LEU A 148 8.08 -0.55 0.36
C LEU A 148 9.44 -1.06 0.84
N ASP A 149 10.50 -0.31 0.54
CA ASP A 149 11.79 -0.44 1.21
C ASP A 149 11.88 0.53 2.38
N GLN A 150 11.73 0.01 3.60
CA GLN A 150 11.84 0.76 4.85
C GLN A 150 13.18 0.50 5.58
N SER A 151 14.18 -0.02 4.88
CA SER A 151 15.42 -0.49 5.51
C SER A 151 16.38 0.62 5.94
N ASP A 152 16.01 1.89 5.76
CA ASP A 152 16.67 3.05 6.36
C ASP A 152 15.86 3.65 7.52
N GLY A 153 14.76 2.99 7.92
CA GLY A 153 13.88 3.43 8.99
C GLY A 153 12.70 4.25 8.49
N GLY A 154 12.68 4.60 7.20
CA GLY A 154 11.57 5.34 6.57
C GLY A 154 11.54 6.83 6.89
N GLU A 155 12.66 7.39 7.34
CA GLU A 155 12.85 8.81 7.65
C GLU A 155 12.71 9.67 6.38
N ASP A 156 11.77 10.62 6.38
CA ASP A 156 11.47 11.49 5.25
C ASP A 156 11.76 12.98 5.50
N ASP A 157 12.45 13.29 6.61
CA ASP A 157 13.00 14.62 6.88
C ASP A 157 14.08 15.02 5.88
N ASP A 158 14.20 16.33 5.63
CA ASP A 158 15.43 16.86 5.05
C ASP A 158 16.60 16.65 6.04
N PRO A 159 17.82 16.27 5.59
CA PRO A 159 18.94 16.02 6.49
C PRO A 159 19.28 17.18 7.44
N GLU A 160 19.13 18.43 7.01
CA GLU A 160 19.39 19.60 7.85
C GLU A 160 18.28 19.79 8.89
N GLU A 161 17.02 19.62 8.48
CA GLU A 161 15.87 19.62 9.40
C GLU A 161 15.99 18.51 10.44
N HIS A 162 16.41 17.31 10.04
CA HIS A 162 16.60 16.17 10.92
C HIS A 162 17.70 16.44 11.96
N ALA A 163 18.85 16.98 11.53
CA ALA A 163 19.92 17.36 12.44
C ALA A 163 19.50 18.45 13.43
N ALA A 164 18.73 19.45 12.98
CA ALA A 164 18.18 20.48 13.85
C ALA A 164 17.16 19.92 14.85
N TRP A 165 16.29 19.01 14.38
CA TRP A 165 15.31 18.33 15.21
C TRP A 165 15.95 17.46 16.28
N ALA A 166 17.00 16.69 15.94
CA ALA A 166 17.75 15.90 16.90
C ALA A 166 18.39 16.77 17.99
N LYS A 167 18.92 17.96 17.66
CA LYS A 167 19.43 18.92 18.64
C LYS A 167 18.31 19.44 19.56
N LYS A 168 17.14 19.74 19.00
CA LYS A 168 15.96 20.15 19.77
C LYS A 168 15.53 19.05 20.75
N LEU A 169 15.46 17.79 20.31
CA LEU A 169 15.14 16.65 21.19
C LEU A 169 16.12 16.53 22.36
N LYS A 170 17.44 16.66 22.11
CA LYS A 170 18.44 16.69 23.19
C LYS A 170 18.21 17.83 24.18
N SER A 171 17.87 19.03 23.68
CA SER A 171 17.59 20.19 24.55
C SER A 171 16.35 19.99 25.43
N LEU A 172 15.43 19.10 25.03
CA LEU A 172 14.26 18.69 25.82
C LEU A 172 14.56 17.53 26.78
N GLY A 173 15.82 17.11 26.92
CA GLY A 173 16.22 15.97 27.74
C GLY A 173 15.82 14.61 27.16
N ARG A 174 15.52 14.53 25.86
CA ARG A 174 15.07 13.31 25.19
C ARG A 174 16.22 12.63 24.44
N ASN A 175 16.14 11.31 24.33
CA ASN A 175 17.00 10.54 23.43
C ASN A 175 16.56 10.76 21.97
N PRO A 176 17.38 11.35 21.09
CA PRO A 176 16.97 11.61 19.71
C PRO A 176 16.62 10.37 18.90
N ALA A 177 17.14 9.20 19.25
CA ALA A 177 16.82 7.94 18.56
C ALA A 177 15.46 7.38 18.96
N LEU A 178 15.05 7.59 20.22
CA LEU A 178 13.81 7.09 20.82
C LEU A 178 13.20 8.18 21.71
N PRO A 179 12.67 9.28 21.14
CA PRO A 179 12.34 10.46 21.92
C PRO A 179 10.99 10.38 22.64
N TRP A 180 10.14 9.40 22.34
CA TRP A 180 8.83 9.26 22.95
C TRP A 180 8.92 8.81 24.41
N ASN A 181 8.08 9.42 25.25
CA ASN A 181 7.95 9.06 26.67
C ASN A 181 6.51 8.73 27.07
N SER A 182 5.53 9.17 26.27
CA SER A 182 4.10 9.00 26.54
C SER A 182 3.29 9.08 25.24
N GLN A 183 2.00 8.80 25.32
CA GLN A 183 1.03 9.13 24.27
C GLN A 183 0.95 10.64 24.07
N SER A 184 0.68 11.06 22.82
CA SER A 184 0.43 12.46 22.47
C SER A 184 -0.62 13.09 23.40
N PRO A 185 -0.37 14.29 23.93
CA PRO A 185 -1.35 15.02 24.74
C PRO A 185 -2.58 15.46 23.92
N LEU A 186 -2.52 15.36 22.59
CA LEU A 186 -3.66 15.60 21.71
C LEU A 186 -4.72 14.48 21.77
N ILE A 187 -4.39 13.33 22.36
CA ILE A 187 -5.31 12.19 22.51
C ILE A 187 -5.72 12.05 23.97
N THR A 188 -7.01 12.23 24.23
CA THR A 188 -7.61 12.12 25.57
C THR A 188 -7.67 10.67 26.01
N ILE A 189 -7.02 10.36 27.15
CA ILE A 189 -7.20 9.10 27.87
C ILE A 189 -8.20 9.33 29.00
N ASN A 190 -9.33 8.63 28.98
CA ASN A 190 -10.31 8.65 30.06
C ASN A 190 -9.94 7.61 31.13
N GLY A 191 -9.41 8.05 32.27
CA GLY A 191 -9.00 7.16 33.37
C GLY A 191 -10.11 6.26 33.91
N ASP A 192 -11.37 6.69 33.84
CA ASP A 192 -12.52 5.96 34.39
C ASP A 192 -13.01 4.84 33.45
N LYS A 193 -12.76 4.96 32.14
CA LYS A 193 -13.35 4.10 31.11
C LYS A 193 -12.34 3.32 30.28
N ASP A 194 -11.19 3.90 30.00
CA ASP A 194 -10.24 3.35 29.03
C ASP A 194 -9.27 2.35 29.68
N TYR A 195 -8.50 1.68 28.83
CA TYR A 195 -7.41 0.78 29.20
C TYR A 195 -6.08 1.29 28.63
N ILE A 196 -4.97 1.02 29.32
CA ILE A 196 -3.62 1.26 28.81
C ILE A 196 -2.79 -0.03 28.90
N SER A 197 -2.31 -0.54 27.77
CA SER A 197 -1.31 -1.62 27.72
C SER A 197 -0.69 -1.71 26.33
N ASP A 198 0.61 -1.97 26.28
CA ASP A 198 1.35 -2.35 25.08
C ASP A 198 1.68 -3.86 25.02
N LYS A 199 1.17 -4.65 25.98
CA LYS A 199 1.41 -6.10 26.04
C LYS A 199 0.28 -6.88 25.36
N GLY A 200 0.64 -7.76 24.44
CA GLY A 200 -0.32 -8.52 23.65
C GLY A 200 -1.24 -9.41 24.48
N ASP A 201 -0.73 -10.04 25.54
CA ASP A 201 -1.50 -10.91 26.42
C ASP A 201 -2.51 -10.12 27.29
N GLU A 202 -2.10 -8.97 27.83
CA GLU A 202 -3.00 -8.08 28.59
C GLU A 202 -4.09 -7.49 27.69
N VAL A 203 -3.73 -7.01 26.49
CA VAL A 203 -4.71 -6.55 25.49
C VAL A 203 -5.68 -7.67 25.15
N TRP A 204 -5.19 -8.88 24.88
CA TRP A 204 -6.05 -10.03 24.59
C TRP A 204 -7.03 -10.33 25.73
N ARG A 205 -6.56 -10.35 27.00
CA ARG A 205 -7.44 -10.55 28.17
C ARG A 205 -8.51 -9.46 28.26
N ILE A 206 -8.20 -8.20 27.96
CA ILE A 206 -9.19 -7.11 27.91
C ILE A 206 -10.26 -7.45 26.86
N LEU A 207 -9.85 -7.78 25.63
CA LEU A 207 -10.77 -8.13 24.54
C LEU A 207 -11.68 -9.30 24.93
N GLU A 208 -11.12 -10.39 25.45
CA GLU A 208 -11.89 -11.57 25.83
C GLU A 208 -12.82 -11.33 27.03
N SER A 209 -12.35 -10.63 28.07
CA SER A 209 -13.16 -10.36 29.27
C SER A 209 -14.41 -9.52 28.98
N ARG A 210 -14.39 -8.74 27.89
CA ARG A 210 -15.49 -7.89 27.46
C ARG A 210 -16.28 -8.48 26.30
N GLY A 211 -15.98 -9.70 25.86
CA GLY A 211 -16.65 -10.34 24.72
C GLY A 211 -16.45 -9.58 23.40
N ILE A 212 -15.30 -8.91 23.24
CA ILE A 212 -14.99 -8.14 22.03
C ILE A 212 -14.72 -9.10 20.88
N LYS A 213 -15.49 -8.95 19.80
CA LYS A 213 -15.35 -9.69 18.55
C LYS A 213 -14.67 -8.86 17.48
N ASN A 214 -14.92 -7.56 17.50
CA ASN A 214 -14.49 -6.64 16.46
C ASN A 214 -13.44 -5.67 17.00
N VAL A 215 -12.36 -5.47 16.25
CA VAL A 215 -11.28 -4.57 16.63
C VAL A 215 -11.00 -3.59 15.49
N ILE A 216 -11.09 -2.32 15.81
CA ILE A 216 -10.69 -1.21 14.96
C ILE A 216 -9.30 -0.78 15.40
N LEU A 217 -8.30 -0.89 14.54
CA LEU A 217 -6.95 -0.45 14.85
C LEU A 217 -6.65 0.89 14.13
N THR A 218 -5.97 1.79 14.83
CA THR A 218 -5.51 3.09 14.35
C THR A 218 -4.17 3.40 15.04
N GLY A 219 -3.36 4.32 14.49
CA GLY A 219 -2.04 4.59 15.05
C GLY A 219 -1.04 5.06 14.02
N VAL A 220 0.25 5.05 14.35
CA VAL A 220 1.31 5.42 13.41
C VAL A 220 2.27 4.27 13.12
N HIS A 221 3.06 4.45 12.07
CA HIS A 221 3.98 3.48 11.51
C HIS A 221 3.23 2.22 11.08
N THR A 222 2.28 2.41 10.16
CA THR A 222 1.35 1.39 9.64
C THR A 222 2.10 0.14 9.17
N ASN A 223 3.21 0.36 8.47
CA ASN A 223 4.13 -0.64 7.94
C ASN A 223 4.98 -1.37 9.00
N MET A 224 4.93 -0.94 10.26
CA MET A 224 5.71 -1.49 11.36
C MET A 224 4.77 -1.78 12.54
N CYS A 225 4.49 -0.78 13.38
CA CYS A 225 3.84 -0.94 14.67
C CYS A 225 2.40 -1.46 14.56
N VAL A 226 1.56 -0.77 13.79
CA VAL A 226 0.15 -1.12 13.60
C VAL A 226 0.01 -2.54 13.04
N LEU A 227 0.88 -2.94 12.11
CA LEU A 227 0.89 -4.30 11.57
C LEU A 227 1.45 -5.33 12.56
N GLY A 228 2.57 -5.02 13.20
CA GLY A 228 3.47 -6.02 13.78
C GLY A 228 3.55 -6.06 15.30
N ARG A 229 3.07 -5.06 16.04
CA ARG A 229 3.06 -5.11 17.51
C ARG A 229 2.28 -6.33 18.03
N PRO A 230 2.52 -6.78 19.27
CA PRO A 230 1.79 -7.89 19.91
C PRO A 230 0.25 -7.77 19.86
N PHE A 231 -0.25 -6.55 19.81
CA PHE A 231 -1.67 -6.20 19.69
C PHE A 231 -2.05 -5.66 18.29
N GLY A 232 -1.15 -5.77 17.31
CA GLY A 232 -1.31 -5.24 15.95
C GLY A 232 -2.20 -6.10 15.06
N LEU A 233 -2.47 -5.60 13.84
CA LEU A 233 -3.40 -6.22 12.88
C LEU A 233 -3.13 -7.70 12.66
N ARG A 234 -1.85 -8.06 12.48
CA ARG A 234 -1.46 -9.44 12.17
C ARG A 234 -1.78 -10.40 13.31
N GLN A 235 -1.50 -10.01 14.56
CA GLN A 235 -1.80 -10.85 15.72
C GLN A 235 -3.31 -11.01 15.89
N LEU A 236 -4.06 -9.92 15.78
CA LEU A 236 -5.51 -9.97 15.96
C LEU A 236 -6.21 -10.75 14.84
N ALA A 237 -5.82 -10.55 13.59
CA ALA A 237 -6.39 -11.26 12.45
C ALA A 237 -6.04 -12.76 12.46
N LYS A 238 -4.76 -13.11 12.68
CA LYS A 238 -4.31 -14.51 12.81
C LYS A 238 -5.09 -15.27 13.87
N ASN A 239 -5.42 -14.61 14.98
CA ASN A 239 -6.08 -15.22 16.12
C ASN A 239 -7.62 -15.04 16.10
N GLY A 240 -8.20 -14.69 14.96
CA GLY A 240 -9.64 -14.82 14.71
C GLY A 240 -10.52 -13.63 15.14
N LYS A 241 -9.94 -12.45 15.39
CA LYS A 241 -10.74 -11.22 15.56
C LYS A 241 -11.21 -10.69 14.21
N ASN A 242 -12.37 -10.05 14.17
CA ASN A 242 -12.78 -9.24 13.03
C ASN A 242 -12.04 -7.90 13.12
N VAL A 243 -11.00 -7.72 12.32
CA VAL A 243 -10.12 -6.54 12.42
C VAL A 243 -10.34 -5.61 11.24
N VAL A 244 -10.31 -4.30 11.48
CA VAL A 244 -10.19 -3.28 10.44
C VAL A 244 -9.14 -2.24 10.82
N LEU A 245 -8.47 -1.67 9.81
CA LEU A 245 -7.65 -0.47 9.96
C LEU A 245 -8.49 0.78 9.66
N VAL A 246 -8.34 1.84 10.46
CA VAL A 246 -8.82 3.19 10.12
C VAL A 246 -7.82 3.86 9.18
N ARG A 247 -7.99 3.68 7.87
CA ARG A 247 -6.96 4.02 6.86
C ARG A 247 -6.64 5.51 6.72
N ASP A 248 -7.53 6.39 7.19
CA ASP A 248 -7.33 7.84 7.18
C ASP A 248 -6.82 8.39 8.51
N MET A 249 -6.72 7.54 9.56
CA MET A 249 -6.14 7.87 10.87
C MET A 249 -4.87 7.03 11.09
N THR A 250 -3.99 7.05 10.10
CA THR A 250 -2.74 6.29 10.12
C THR A 250 -1.65 6.97 9.31
N ASP A 251 -0.39 6.62 9.60
CA ASP A 251 0.78 7.09 8.87
C ASP A 251 1.80 5.96 8.70
N THR A 252 2.62 6.00 7.67
CA THR A 252 3.64 4.98 7.37
C THR A 252 5.03 5.60 7.50
N MET A 253 6.02 4.86 8.03
CA MET A 253 7.42 5.29 7.94
C MET A 253 7.97 4.93 6.57
N TYR A 254 8.08 5.92 5.68
CA TYR A 254 8.59 5.72 4.33
C TYR A 254 9.36 6.94 3.83
N ASN A 255 10.60 6.70 3.41
CA ASN A 255 11.46 7.67 2.75
C ASN A 255 11.21 7.65 1.23
N PRO A 256 10.72 8.75 0.62
CA PRO A 256 10.51 8.85 -0.84
C PRO A 256 11.77 8.62 -1.70
N LYS A 257 12.97 8.71 -1.10
CA LYS A 257 14.25 8.40 -1.76
C LYS A 257 14.56 6.89 -1.80
N ARG A 258 13.68 6.04 -1.25
CA ARG A 258 13.77 4.57 -1.28
C ARG A 258 12.71 3.98 -2.20
N TRP A 259 12.96 2.77 -2.69
CA TRP A 259 12.01 2.05 -3.53
C TRP A 259 10.62 2.00 -2.84
N PRO A 260 9.52 2.27 -3.57
CA PRO A 260 9.40 2.40 -5.02
C PRO A 260 9.59 3.81 -5.60
N TYR A 261 10.22 4.73 -4.88
CA TYR A 261 10.52 6.10 -5.30
C TYR A 261 9.28 6.94 -5.60
N VAL A 262 8.26 6.77 -4.78
CA VAL A 262 6.97 7.46 -4.87
C VAL A 262 6.85 8.51 -3.78
N SER A 263 5.80 9.34 -3.83
CA SER A 263 5.55 10.27 -2.71
C SER A 263 5.32 9.51 -1.41
N HIS A 264 5.55 10.17 -0.27
CA HIS A 264 5.25 9.60 1.04
C HIS A 264 3.81 9.07 1.13
N PHE A 265 2.84 9.87 0.67
CA PHE A 265 1.42 9.52 0.70
C PHE A 265 1.09 8.31 -0.19
N THR A 266 1.77 8.17 -1.34
CA THR A 266 1.66 6.95 -2.15
C THR A 266 2.24 5.74 -1.42
N GLY A 267 3.31 5.92 -0.64
CA GLY A 267 3.81 4.86 0.24
C GLY A 267 2.78 4.40 1.26
N ASN A 268 2.07 5.33 1.88
CA ASN A 268 0.95 5.02 2.77
C ASN A 268 -0.17 4.26 2.04
N ASP A 269 -0.57 4.70 0.85
CA ASP A 269 -1.58 4.02 0.01
C ASP A 269 -1.18 2.57 -0.33
N LEU A 270 0.10 2.33 -0.60
CA LEU A 270 0.64 1.01 -0.92
C LEU A 270 0.58 0.05 0.27
N ILE A 271 0.84 0.54 1.49
CA ILE A 271 0.73 -0.28 2.72
C ILE A 271 -0.73 -0.56 3.05
N VAL A 272 -1.62 0.42 2.90
CA VAL A 272 -3.08 0.21 3.03
C VAL A 272 -3.55 -0.83 2.01
N SER A 273 -3.06 -0.76 0.76
CA SER A 273 -3.37 -1.74 -0.29
C SER A 273 -2.88 -3.14 0.07
N HIS A 274 -1.67 -3.29 0.63
CA HIS A 274 -1.15 -4.57 1.12
C HIS A 274 -2.01 -5.15 2.24
N ILE A 275 -2.44 -4.31 3.19
CA ILE A 275 -3.33 -4.70 4.28
C ILE A 275 -4.66 -5.21 3.74
N GLU A 276 -5.27 -4.49 2.79
CA GLU A 276 -6.55 -4.85 2.17
C GLU A 276 -6.51 -6.17 1.40
N LYS A 277 -5.35 -6.55 0.86
CA LYS A 277 -5.16 -7.80 0.10
C LYS A 277 -4.94 -9.00 1.00
N TYR A 278 -4.15 -8.82 2.07
CA TYR A 278 -3.55 -9.96 2.76
C TYR A 278 -3.83 -10.01 4.26
N VAL A 279 -4.28 -8.92 4.89
CA VAL A 279 -4.39 -8.87 6.36
C VAL A 279 -5.84 -8.69 6.79
N CYS A 280 -6.46 -7.57 6.43
CA CYS A 280 -7.83 -7.25 6.85
C CYS A 280 -8.44 -6.10 6.04
N PRO A 281 -9.78 -5.94 6.04
CA PRO A 281 -10.43 -4.78 5.44
C PRO A 281 -10.09 -3.45 6.16
N THR A 282 -10.49 -2.33 5.57
CA THR A 282 -10.27 -0.98 6.10
C THR A 282 -11.56 -0.17 6.15
N ILE A 283 -11.63 0.78 7.08
CA ILE A 283 -12.69 1.79 7.20
C ILE A 283 -12.08 3.19 7.27
N THR A 284 -12.90 4.22 7.20
CA THR A 284 -12.51 5.61 7.41
C THR A 284 -13.22 6.22 8.60
N SER A 285 -12.59 7.22 9.20
CA SER A 285 -13.07 7.89 10.40
C SER A 285 -14.44 8.56 10.22
N ASP A 286 -14.78 9.00 9.01
CA ASP A 286 -16.09 9.60 8.69
C ASP A 286 -17.26 8.61 8.80
N GLN A 287 -17.01 7.31 8.74
CA GLN A 287 -18.07 6.31 8.94
C GLN A 287 -18.61 6.30 10.38
N ILE A 288 -17.82 6.78 11.34
CA ILE A 288 -18.23 6.93 12.76
C ILE A 288 -18.49 8.41 13.11
N LEU A 289 -17.69 9.34 12.57
CA LEU A 289 -17.80 10.77 12.86
C LEU A 289 -18.85 11.50 12.00
N GLY A 290 -19.17 10.98 10.82
CA GLY A 290 -19.81 11.73 9.74
C GLY A 290 -18.84 12.65 9.00
N GLY A 291 -19.36 13.37 8.00
CA GLY A 291 -18.60 14.34 7.21
C GLY A 291 -17.80 13.70 6.08
N GLN A 292 -16.55 14.12 5.90
CA GLN A 292 -15.64 13.65 4.84
C GLN A 292 -14.46 12.87 5.42
N GLU A 293 -13.88 11.98 4.62
CA GLU A 293 -12.62 11.28 4.89
C GLU A 293 -11.49 12.31 5.14
N PHE A 294 -10.62 12.02 6.11
CA PHE A 294 -9.47 12.88 6.37
C PHE A 294 -8.45 12.83 5.22
N THR A 295 -7.85 13.97 4.90
CA THR A 295 -6.73 14.04 3.96
C THR A 295 -5.67 14.99 4.51
N PHE A 296 -4.40 14.59 4.40
CA PHE A 296 -3.30 15.43 4.84
C PHE A 296 -3.22 16.71 4.01
N LYS A 297 -2.98 17.87 4.64
CA LYS A 297 -2.88 19.15 3.90
C LYS A 297 -1.79 19.15 2.83
N ARG A 298 -0.72 18.36 3.02
CA ARG A 298 0.39 18.23 2.07
C ARG A 298 0.11 17.21 0.96
N ASP A 299 -0.94 16.41 1.07
CA ASP A 299 -1.34 15.51 -0.01
C ASP A 299 -2.20 16.27 -1.03
N GLN A 300 -1.53 16.84 -2.04
CA GLN A 300 -2.15 17.61 -3.11
C GLN A 300 -2.23 16.81 -4.42
N ARG A 301 -2.06 15.47 -4.34
CA ARG A 301 -2.04 14.62 -5.52
C ARG A 301 -3.45 14.53 -6.14
N PRO A 302 -3.65 14.89 -7.42
CA PRO A 302 -4.90 14.55 -8.11
C PRO A 302 -5.13 13.04 -8.14
N HIS A 303 -6.39 12.64 -8.05
CA HIS A 303 -6.82 11.25 -8.15
C HIS A 303 -7.02 10.85 -9.61
N LEU A 304 -6.15 9.98 -10.10
CA LEU A 304 -6.30 9.32 -11.40
C LEU A 304 -6.97 7.96 -11.23
N LEU A 305 -8.08 7.74 -11.92
CA LEU A 305 -8.67 6.42 -12.09
C LEU A 305 -8.29 5.85 -13.47
N ILE A 306 -7.66 4.68 -13.48
CA ILE A 306 -7.36 3.93 -14.70
C ILE A 306 -8.37 2.79 -14.85
N VAL A 307 -9.19 2.86 -15.89
CA VAL A 307 -10.23 1.85 -16.20
C VAL A 307 -9.72 0.94 -17.32
N MET A 308 -9.40 -0.31 -16.96
CA MET A 308 -8.78 -1.30 -17.85
C MET A 308 -9.72 -2.47 -18.10
N ALA A 309 -10.14 -2.62 -19.34
CA ALA A 309 -11.29 -3.45 -19.64
C ALA A 309 -11.37 -3.84 -21.12
N GLU A 310 -10.21 -3.94 -21.73
CA GLU A 310 -9.98 -4.48 -23.06
C GLU A 310 -9.18 -5.79 -22.94
N ALA A 311 -9.28 -6.64 -23.97
CA ALA A 311 -8.69 -7.99 -23.98
C ALA A 311 -7.74 -8.21 -25.18
N GLU A 312 -7.38 -7.14 -25.89
CA GLU A 312 -6.63 -7.22 -27.16
C GLU A 312 -5.16 -6.82 -26.97
N TYR A 313 -4.88 -5.87 -26.08
CA TYR A 313 -3.58 -5.20 -25.98
C TYR A 313 -2.94 -5.29 -24.59
N GLU A 314 -3.44 -6.20 -23.73
CA GLU A 314 -2.85 -6.49 -22.41
C GLU A 314 -2.60 -5.23 -21.57
N THR A 315 -3.46 -4.21 -21.71
CA THR A 315 -3.30 -2.96 -20.95
C THR A 315 -3.51 -3.16 -19.46
N ASN A 316 -4.17 -4.24 -19.06
CA ASN A 316 -4.23 -4.75 -17.69
C ASN A 316 -2.85 -5.15 -17.10
N GLN A 317 -1.79 -5.24 -17.91
CA GLN A 317 -0.40 -5.43 -17.49
C GLN A 317 0.44 -4.17 -17.74
N SER A 318 0.37 -3.59 -18.94
CA SER A 318 1.22 -2.45 -19.31
C SER A 318 0.87 -1.15 -18.57
N LEU A 319 -0.42 -0.86 -18.30
CA LEU A 319 -0.80 0.37 -17.59
C LEU A 319 -0.45 0.33 -16.10
N PRO A 320 -0.61 -0.78 -15.35
CA PRO A 320 -0.12 -0.87 -13.99
C PRO A 320 1.39 -0.64 -13.88
N GLU A 321 2.18 -1.26 -14.77
CA GLU A 321 3.64 -1.06 -14.80
C GLU A 321 3.99 0.40 -15.12
N PHE A 322 3.36 0.99 -16.14
CA PHE A 322 3.52 2.39 -16.50
C PHE A 322 3.19 3.32 -15.32
N ALA A 323 2.07 3.10 -14.64
CA ALA A 323 1.63 3.94 -13.53
C ALA A 323 2.59 3.85 -12.34
N ALA A 324 3.02 2.64 -11.98
CA ALA A 324 3.99 2.42 -10.89
C ALA A 324 5.31 3.16 -11.15
N LYS A 325 5.78 3.17 -12.41
CA LYS A 325 7.05 3.81 -12.80
C LYS A 325 6.95 5.33 -12.93
N ASN A 326 5.80 5.88 -13.33
CA ASN A 326 5.71 7.26 -13.83
C ASN A 326 4.77 8.20 -13.04
N LEU A 327 3.84 7.67 -12.26
CA LEU A 327 2.73 8.47 -11.71
C LEU A 327 2.74 8.59 -10.18
N GLY A 328 3.32 7.63 -9.46
CA GLY A 328 3.24 7.54 -8.00
C GLY A 328 3.86 8.72 -7.22
N LYS A 329 4.61 9.64 -7.86
CA LYS A 329 5.11 10.85 -7.21
C LYS A 329 4.07 11.97 -7.13
N HIS A 330 3.17 12.07 -8.11
CA HIS A 330 2.28 13.22 -8.26
C HIS A 330 0.80 12.86 -8.30
N PHE A 331 0.47 11.57 -8.42
CA PHE A 331 -0.90 11.09 -8.49
C PHE A 331 -1.22 10.11 -7.38
N ARG A 332 -2.45 10.20 -6.86
CA ARG A 332 -3.11 9.06 -6.22
C ARG A 332 -3.72 8.22 -7.34
N VAL A 333 -3.27 6.98 -7.53
CA VAL A 333 -3.71 6.15 -8.65
C VAL A 333 -4.62 5.02 -8.16
N SER A 334 -5.84 4.96 -8.68
CA SER A 334 -6.74 3.82 -8.55
C SER A 334 -6.82 3.07 -9.88
N MET A 335 -6.89 1.75 -9.80
CA MET A 335 -6.95 0.86 -10.95
C MET A 335 -8.16 -0.04 -10.83
N VAL A 336 -8.96 -0.13 -11.90
CA VAL A 336 -10.10 -1.03 -11.97
C VAL A 336 -10.03 -1.87 -13.23
N PHE A 337 -10.40 -3.14 -13.09
CA PHE A 337 -10.32 -4.14 -14.16
C PHE A 337 -11.71 -4.67 -14.51
N ALA A 338 -11.87 -5.16 -15.74
CA ALA A 338 -12.98 -6.06 -16.06
C ALA A 338 -12.99 -7.26 -15.11
N ASP A 339 -14.17 -7.75 -14.75
CA ASP A 339 -14.32 -9.05 -14.10
C ASP A 339 -13.93 -10.17 -15.08
N ASP A 340 -13.15 -11.15 -14.61
CA ASP A 340 -12.66 -12.24 -15.46
C ASP A 340 -13.79 -13.21 -15.90
N LYS A 341 -14.95 -13.20 -15.22
CA LYS A 341 -16.12 -14.03 -15.51
C LYS A 341 -17.24 -13.26 -16.21
N ASP A 342 -17.33 -11.95 -16.01
CA ASP A 342 -18.27 -11.07 -16.71
C ASP A 342 -17.58 -9.88 -17.35
N ARG A 343 -17.42 -9.94 -18.68
CA ARG A 343 -16.82 -8.86 -19.45
C ARG A 343 -17.54 -7.51 -19.29
N ASN A 344 -18.83 -7.49 -18.98
CA ASN A 344 -19.60 -6.25 -18.85
C ASN A 344 -19.60 -5.70 -17.41
N SER A 345 -18.93 -6.37 -16.49
CA SER A 345 -18.71 -5.91 -15.12
C SER A 345 -17.32 -5.27 -14.96
N ILE A 346 -17.24 -4.18 -14.20
CA ILE A 346 -15.98 -3.55 -13.76
C ILE A 346 -16.09 -3.30 -12.26
N PRO A 347 -15.78 -4.29 -11.41
CA PRO A 347 -15.88 -4.12 -9.96
C PRO A 347 -14.99 -2.95 -9.47
N GLY A 348 -15.59 -2.03 -8.71
CA GLY A 348 -14.92 -0.85 -8.15
C GLY A 348 -14.99 0.40 -9.03
N ILE A 349 -15.70 0.38 -10.17
CA ILE A 349 -15.85 1.54 -11.07
C ILE A 349 -16.46 2.77 -10.37
N GLU A 350 -17.16 2.59 -9.24
CA GLU A 350 -17.72 3.66 -8.41
C GLU A 350 -16.67 4.67 -7.95
N ALA A 351 -15.39 4.28 -7.88
CA ALA A 351 -14.26 5.17 -7.61
C ALA A 351 -14.16 6.36 -8.59
N ILE A 352 -14.85 6.29 -9.74
CA ILE A 352 -14.91 7.37 -10.73
C ILE A 352 -15.53 8.66 -10.16
N LYS A 353 -16.40 8.55 -9.16
CA LYS A 353 -17.05 9.71 -8.54
C LYS A 353 -16.04 10.66 -7.89
N ASP A 354 -15.02 10.07 -7.27
CA ASP A 354 -13.98 10.79 -6.54
C ASP A 354 -12.73 11.05 -7.40
N ALA A 355 -12.76 10.72 -8.69
CA ALA A 355 -11.62 10.92 -9.59
C ALA A 355 -11.54 12.37 -10.07
N ASP A 356 -10.32 12.87 -10.24
CA ASP A 356 -10.01 14.14 -10.89
C ASP A 356 -9.73 13.93 -12.38
N VAL A 357 -9.10 12.81 -12.73
CA VAL A 357 -8.84 12.39 -14.13
C VAL A 357 -9.21 10.92 -14.30
N VAL A 358 -9.77 10.56 -15.45
CA VAL A 358 -10.02 9.15 -15.82
C VAL A 358 -9.27 8.79 -17.10
N LEU A 359 -8.53 7.69 -17.06
CA LEU A 359 -7.94 7.05 -18.23
C LEU A 359 -8.76 5.82 -18.61
N PHE A 360 -9.32 5.79 -19.83
CA PHE A 360 -10.00 4.62 -20.38
C PHE A 360 -9.10 3.81 -21.30
N SER A 361 -9.03 2.51 -21.04
CA SER A 361 -8.59 1.46 -21.94
C SER A 361 -9.66 0.37 -21.94
N VAL A 362 -10.70 0.56 -22.73
CA VAL A 362 -11.93 -0.25 -22.72
C VAL A 362 -12.31 -0.54 -24.15
N ARG A 363 -12.80 -1.75 -24.43
CA ARG A 363 -13.13 -2.18 -25.80
C ARG A 363 -14.52 -2.79 -25.91
N ARG A 364 -15.34 -2.22 -26.80
CA ARG A 364 -16.58 -2.80 -27.36
C ARG A 364 -17.46 -3.47 -26.31
N ARG A 365 -17.86 -2.72 -25.29
CA ARG A 365 -18.56 -3.26 -24.12
C ARG A 365 -19.76 -2.43 -23.74
N VAL A 366 -20.64 -3.04 -22.98
CA VAL A 366 -21.79 -2.36 -22.36
C VAL A 366 -21.70 -2.59 -20.87
N LEU A 367 -22.27 -1.69 -20.08
CA LEU A 367 -22.17 -1.77 -18.63
C LEU A 367 -23.56 -1.74 -17.98
N PRO A 368 -23.72 -2.29 -16.77
CA PRO A 368 -24.93 -2.08 -16.00
C PRO A 368 -25.27 -0.59 -15.89
N LYS A 369 -26.57 -0.27 -15.92
CA LYS A 369 -27.09 1.12 -15.90
C LYS A 369 -26.39 2.03 -14.88
N LYS A 370 -26.18 1.55 -13.65
CA LYS A 370 -25.52 2.32 -12.58
C LYS A 370 -24.07 2.68 -12.92
N ALA A 371 -23.31 1.75 -13.48
CA ALA A 371 -21.92 1.97 -13.88
C ALA A 371 -21.82 2.91 -15.08
N MET A 372 -22.66 2.71 -16.11
CA MET A 372 -22.71 3.60 -17.27
C MET A 372 -23.11 5.02 -16.86
N GLN A 373 -24.09 5.16 -15.97
CA GLN A 373 -24.50 6.48 -15.47
C GLN A 373 -23.37 7.19 -14.72
N ALA A 374 -22.60 6.49 -13.89
CA ALA A 374 -21.46 7.09 -13.18
C ALA A 374 -20.40 7.65 -14.16
N ILE A 375 -20.17 6.97 -15.29
CA ILE A 375 -19.28 7.45 -16.36
C ILE A 375 -19.86 8.67 -17.06
N ARG A 376 -21.16 8.65 -17.40
CA ARG A 376 -21.85 9.80 -18.00
C ARG A 376 -21.82 11.02 -17.09
N ASP A 377 -22.08 10.84 -15.80
CA ASP A 377 -22.07 11.91 -14.80
C ASP A 377 -20.67 12.52 -14.65
N TYR A 378 -19.62 11.69 -14.63
CA TYR A 378 -18.24 12.14 -14.61
C TYR A 378 -17.89 13.01 -15.82
N VAL A 379 -18.23 12.54 -17.03
CA VAL A 379 -17.96 13.30 -18.26
C VAL A 379 -18.75 14.61 -18.26
N LYS A 380 -20.07 14.55 -17.99
CA LYS A 380 -20.97 15.70 -17.97
C LYS A 380 -20.56 16.77 -16.96
N ALA A 381 -19.88 16.40 -15.88
CA ALA A 381 -19.30 17.33 -14.93
C ALA A 381 -18.09 18.12 -15.49
N GLY A 382 -17.75 17.97 -16.77
CA GLY A 382 -16.62 18.65 -17.41
C GLY A 382 -15.26 18.10 -16.98
N LYS A 383 -15.21 16.91 -16.36
CA LYS A 383 -13.96 16.37 -15.83
C LYS A 383 -13.04 15.81 -16.93
N PRO A 384 -11.71 15.95 -16.82
CA PRO A 384 -10.75 15.51 -17.83
C PRO A 384 -10.77 14.01 -18.14
N VAL A 385 -10.68 13.64 -19.42
CA VAL A 385 -10.62 12.23 -19.85
C VAL A 385 -9.39 11.96 -20.72
N VAL A 386 -8.69 10.88 -20.42
CA VAL A 386 -7.60 10.33 -21.25
C VAL A 386 -8.07 9.02 -21.87
N GLY A 387 -7.78 8.81 -23.16
CA GLY A 387 -8.11 7.57 -23.87
C GLY A 387 -6.91 7.02 -24.62
N ILE A 388 -6.74 5.71 -24.60
CA ILE A 388 -5.75 5.01 -25.42
C ILE A 388 -6.41 3.94 -26.27
N ARG A 389 -5.84 3.63 -27.45
CA ARG A 389 -6.25 2.53 -28.34
C ARG A 389 -7.79 2.41 -28.44
N THR A 390 -8.35 1.37 -27.82
CA THR A 390 -9.74 0.94 -27.95
C THR A 390 -10.74 1.87 -27.29
N ALA A 391 -10.28 2.88 -26.52
CA ALA A 391 -11.14 3.87 -25.89
C ALA A 391 -12.05 4.60 -26.90
N SER A 392 -11.63 4.74 -28.17
CA SER A 392 -12.44 5.28 -29.26
C SER A 392 -13.64 4.41 -29.64
N HIS A 393 -13.79 3.25 -29.02
CA HIS A 393 -14.95 2.39 -29.19
C HIS A 393 -15.23 1.58 -27.92
N ALA A 394 -15.00 2.20 -26.76
CA ALA A 394 -15.17 1.60 -25.44
C ALA A 394 -16.57 1.04 -25.19
N PHE A 395 -17.58 1.88 -25.39
CA PHE A 395 -18.95 1.61 -24.93
C PHE A 395 -19.93 1.30 -26.07
N SER A 396 -19.44 0.74 -27.19
CA SER A 396 -20.24 0.49 -28.40
C SER A 396 -20.18 -0.97 -28.82
N LEU A 397 -21.31 -1.56 -29.22
CA LEU A 397 -21.38 -2.94 -29.74
C LEU A 397 -21.35 -3.03 -31.28
N ARG A 398 -20.84 -2.00 -31.97
CA ARG A 398 -20.70 -1.98 -33.44
C ARG A 398 -22.06 -2.24 -34.13
N GLY A 399 -23.04 -1.41 -33.81
CA GLY A 399 -24.39 -1.46 -34.41
C GLY A 399 -25.35 -2.48 -33.81
N LYS A 400 -24.91 -3.27 -32.82
CA LYS A 400 -25.80 -4.17 -32.06
C LYS A 400 -26.44 -3.44 -30.88
N GLN A 401 -27.66 -3.85 -30.54
CA GLN A 401 -28.35 -3.35 -29.35
C GLN A 401 -27.73 -3.95 -28.07
N PRO A 402 -27.69 -3.20 -26.96
CA PRO A 402 -27.26 -3.74 -25.67
C PRO A 402 -28.26 -4.81 -25.19
N PRO A 403 -27.79 -5.91 -24.55
CA PRO A 403 -28.65 -6.83 -23.83
C PRO A 403 -29.45 -6.15 -22.71
N GLU A 404 -30.54 -6.79 -22.27
CA GLU A 404 -31.38 -6.27 -21.18
C GLU A 404 -30.55 -5.99 -19.91
N GLY A 405 -30.84 -4.85 -19.26
CA GLY A 405 -30.15 -4.41 -18.04
C GLY A 405 -28.79 -3.72 -18.27
N LEU A 406 -28.26 -3.77 -19.49
CA LEU A 406 -27.00 -3.14 -19.88
C LEU A 406 -27.25 -1.90 -20.74
N GLN A 407 -26.30 -0.98 -20.72
CA GLN A 407 -26.34 0.25 -21.51
C GLN A 407 -25.04 0.42 -22.29
N ASP A 408 -25.18 0.89 -23.52
CA ASP A 408 -24.12 1.35 -24.39
C ASP A 408 -24.02 2.89 -24.37
N TRP A 409 -23.00 3.39 -25.06
CA TRP A 409 -22.80 4.78 -25.43
C TRP A 409 -22.06 4.83 -26.77
N PRO A 410 -22.75 4.60 -27.89
CA PRO A 410 -22.15 4.56 -29.22
C PRO A 410 -21.41 5.84 -29.61
N GLU A 411 -21.90 7.00 -29.15
CA GLU A 411 -21.38 8.33 -29.45
C GLU A 411 -20.18 8.73 -28.59
N PHE A 412 -19.73 7.86 -27.67
CA PHE A 412 -18.67 8.17 -26.70
C PHE A 412 -17.40 8.74 -27.35
N ASP A 413 -16.95 8.20 -28.47
CA ASP A 413 -15.74 8.69 -29.16
C ASP A 413 -15.91 10.13 -29.67
N ALA A 414 -17.02 10.39 -30.36
CA ALA A 414 -17.33 11.69 -30.93
C ALA A 414 -17.58 12.75 -29.83
N GLU A 415 -18.27 12.37 -28.76
CA GLU A 415 -18.61 13.29 -27.66
C GLU A 415 -17.45 13.53 -26.69
N VAL A 416 -16.62 12.51 -26.43
CA VAL A 416 -15.57 12.57 -25.41
C VAL A 416 -14.21 12.86 -26.01
N PHE A 417 -13.85 12.28 -27.14
CA PHE A 417 -12.54 12.47 -27.76
C PHE A 417 -12.59 13.33 -29.03
N GLY A 418 -13.77 13.65 -29.55
CA GLY A 418 -13.90 14.28 -30.87
C GLY A 418 -13.41 13.37 -32.00
N GLY A 419 -13.33 12.06 -31.72
CA GLY A 419 -12.87 11.03 -32.64
C GLY A 419 -13.97 10.57 -33.57
N ASN A 420 -13.58 9.78 -34.57
CA ASN A 420 -14.47 9.19 -35.56
C ASN A 420 -13.88 7.87 -36.05
N TYR A 421 -13.71 6.90 -35.16
CA TYR A 421 -13.07 5.62 -35.48
C TYR A 421 -13.89 4.76 -36.47
N HIS A 422 -13.29 4.42 -37.62
CA HIS A 422 -13.91 3.58 -38.67
C HIS A 422 -13.29 2.18 -38.81
N GLY A 423 -12.13 1.95 -38.23
CA GLY A 423 -11.39 0.71 -38.43
C GLY A 423 -9.89 0.94 -38.32
N HIS A 424 -9.13 0.03 -38.92
CA HIS A 424 -7.68 0.12 -38.96
C HIS A 424 -7.15 -0.57 -40.20
N TYR A 425 -5.99 -0.10 -40.67
CA TYR A 425 -5.22 -0.79 -41.71
C TYR A 425 -4.67 -2.13 -41.20
N ALA A 426 -4.19 -2.96 -42.13
CA ALA A 426 -3.68 -4.30 -41.84
C ALA A 426 -2.54 -4.25 -40.79
N ASN A 427 -2.52 -5.24 -39.89
CA ASN A 427 -1.66 -5.23 -38.69
C ASN A 427 -0.15 -5.37 -39.02
N ASP A 428 0.18 -5.90 -40.19
CA ASP A 428 1.54 -6.07 -40.72
C ASP A 428 2.08 -4.80 -41.39
N LEU A 429 1.22 -3.82 -41.70
CA LEU A 429 1.64 -2.53 -42.24
C LEU A 429 2.31 -1.69 -41.16
N LYS A 430 3.62 -1.48 -41.31
CA LYS A 430 4.40 -0.59 -40.45
C LYS A 430 4.00 0.85 -40.72
N SER A 431 3.76 1.60 -39.64
CA SER A 431 3.50 3.03 -39.71
C SER A 431 4.52 3.81 -38.89
N ILE A 432 4.84 5.01 -39.38
CA ILE A 432 5.81 5.92 -38.75
C ILE A 432 5.05 7.12 -38.20
N VAL A 433 5.21 7.36 -36.90
CA VAL A 433 4.64 8.50 -36.17
C VAL A 433 5.54 9.71 -36.35
N SER A 434 4.95 10.90 -36.50
CA SER A 434 5.65 12.19 -36.56
C SER A 434 4.86 13.27 -35.83
N ILE A 435 5.58 14.22 -35.22
CA ILE A 435 5.00 15.38 -34.56
C ILE A 435 4.35 16.30 -35.60
N ASN A 436 3.19 16.85 -35.27
CA ASN A 436 2.62 17.96 -36.04
C ASN A 436 3.47 19.21 -35.80
N GLU A 437 4.10 19.72 -36.87
CA GLU A 437 4.95 20.92 -36.86
C GLU A 437 4.31 22.12 -36.14
N ALA A 438 3.01 22.35 -36.36
CA ALA A 438 2.28 23.46 -35.73
C ALA A 438 2.11 23.31 -34.21
N GLN A 439 2.35 22.11 -33.66
CA GLN A 439 2.15 21.78 -32.25
C GLN A 439 3.43 21.52 -31.49
N LYS A 440 4.63 21.72 -32.06
CA LYS A 440 5.92 21.43 -31.38
C LYS A 440 6.07 22.04 -29.98
N ARG A 441 5.42 23.18 -29.72
CA ARG A 441 5.44 23.86 -28.41
C ARG A 441 4.31 23.45 -27.45
N ASN A 442 3.49 22.47 -27.84
CA ASN A 442 2.41 21.97 -27.00
C ASN A 442 2.99 21.28 -25.75
N PRO A 443 2.49 21.56 -24.53
CA PRO A 443 3.01 20.97 -23.30
C PRO A 443 3.01 19.43 -23.31
N ILE A 444 2.07 18.80 -24.03
CA ILE A 444 2.00 17.33 -24.14
C ILE A 444 3.23 16.77 -24.90
N LEU A 445 3.84 17.54 -25.79
CA LEU A 445 4.98 17.13 -26.59
C LEU A 445 6.34 17.43 -25.95
N THR A 446 6.36 18.08 -24.78
CA THR A 446 7.59 18.44 -24.07
C THR A 446 8.43 17.20 -23.72
N GLY A 447 9.71 17.20 -24.15
CA GLY A 447 10.66 16.12 -23.87
C GLY A 447 10.55 14.91 -24.80
N ILE A 448 9.65 14.95 -25.80
CA ILE A 448 9.63 13.97 -26.88
C ILE A 448 10.59 14.44 -27.98
N PRO A 449 11.56 13.62 -28.40
CA PRO A 449 12.45 13.95 -29.51
C PRO A 449 11.67 14.28 -30.79
N ASP A 450 12.05 15.38 -31.44
CA ASP A 450 11.49 15.81 -32.73
C ASP A 450 12.07 14.98 -33.88
N LYS A 451 11.79 13.67 -33.86
CA LYS A 451 12.18 12.71 -34.89
C LYS A 451 11.06 11.68 -35.07
N PRO A 452 10.88 11.14 -36.28
CA PRO A 452 9.92 10.08 -36.49
C PRO A 452 10.27 8.81 -35.71
N PHE A 453 9.26 8.07 -35.26
CA PHE A 453 9.42 6.80 -34.55
C PHE A 453 8.37 5.77 -34.99
N PRO A 454 8.65 4.46 -34.95
CA PRO A 454 7.71 3.45 -35.43
C PRO A 454 6.55 3.27 -34.46
N GLN A 455 5.34 3.12 -35.00
CA GLN A 455 4.21 2.61 -34.24
C GLN A 455 4.31 1.08 -34.12
N ALA A 456 3.98 0.51 -32.96
CA ALA A 456 4.15 -0.92 -32.73
C ALA A 456 3.02 -1.83 -33.29
N TYR A 457 1.89 -1.25 -33.72
CA TYR A 457 0.71 -2.00 -34.18
C TYR A 457 -0.12 -1.23 -35.22
N SER A 458 -1.32 -1.70 -35.57
CA SER A 458 -2.15 -1.16 -36.66
C SER A 458 -2.50 0.33 -36.53
N LEU A 459 -2.43 1.02 -37.67
CA LEU A 459 -2.82 2.43 -37.82
C LEU A 459 -4.34 2.54 -37.97
N TYR A 460 -4.97 3.36 -37.14
CA TYR A 460 -6.43 3.55 -37.11
C TYR A 460 -6.89 4.58 -38.14
N GLU A 461 -8.05 4.33 -38.74
CA GLU A 461 -8.73 5.26 -39.65
C GLU A 461 -9.70 6.11 -38.83
N VAL A 462 -9.40 7.41 -38.68
CA VAL A 462 -10.11 8.28 -37.72
C VAL A 462 -10.61 9.60 -38.32
N LEU A 463 -10.23 9.91 -39.55
CA LEU A 463 -10.68 11.13 -40.23
C LEU A 463 -12.13 11.00 -40.75
N PRO A 464 -12.90 12.09 -40.79
CA PRO A 464 -12.59 13.41 -40.21
C PRO A 464 -12.78 13.44 -38.69
N LEU A 465 -11.92 14.21 -37.99
CA LEU A 465 -12.08 14.54 -36.58
C LEU A 465 -13.06 15.71 -36.36
N ALA A 466 -13.63 15.81 -35.16
CA ALA A 466 -14.57 16.87 -34.81
C ALA A 466 -13.92 18.26 -34.77
N LYS A 467 -14.71 19.31 -35.03
CA LYS A 467 -14.25 20.70 -34.82
C LYS A 467 -13.88 20.90 -33.34
N GLY A 468 -12.71 21.47 -33.08
CA GLY A 468 -12.18 21.66 -31.73
C GLY A 468 -11.12 20.61 -31.31
N THR A 469 -10.78 19.67 -32.19
CA THR A 469 -9.60 18.82 -32.00
C THR A 469 -8.32 19.54 -32.39
N THR A 470 -7.25 19.33 -31.63
CA THR A 470 -5.89 19.76 -31.96
C THR A 470 -5.02 18.52 -32.16
N VAL A 471 -4.67 18.22 -33.41
CA VAL A 471 -3.82 17.07 -33.76
C VAL A 471 -2.37 17.33 -33.36
N LEU A 472 -1.83 16.50 -32.47
CA LEU A 472 -0.47 16.60 -31.95
C LEU A 472 0.53 15.74 -32.74
N MET A 473 0.09 14.55 -33.17
CA MET A 473 0.91 13.62 -33.95
C MET A 473 0.06 12.92 -34.99
N THR A 474 0.68 12.59 -36.12
CA THR A 474 0.11 11.76 -37.19
C THR A 474 1.01 10.57 -37.45
N ALA A 475 0.47 9.48 -37.97
CA ALA A 475 1.26 8.37 -38.49
C ALA A 475 0.89 8.05 -39.93
N LYS A 476 1.88 7.55 -40.69
CA LYS A 476 1.71 7.17 -42.09
C LYS A 476 2.21 5.75 -42.30
N ALA A 477 1.38 4.91 -42.90
CA ALA A 477 1.77 3.60 -43.44
C ALA A 477 2.06 3.71 -44.93
N GLU A 478 2.87 2.79 -45.47
CA GLU A 478 3.17 2.73 -46.89
C GLU A 478 1.89 2.58 -47.73
N GLY A 479 1.75 3.38 -48.78
CA GLY A 479 0.59 3.36 -49.68
C GLY A 479 -0.74 3.82 -49.05
N LYS A 480 -0.75 4.34 -47.81
CA LYS A 480 -1.94 4.83 -47.12
C LYS A 480 -1.86 6.34 -46.81
N PRO A 481 -3.01 7.02 -46.67
CA PRO A 481 -3.06 8.37 -46.10
C PRO A 481 -2.45 8.42 -44.70
N ALA A 482 -1.99 9.61 -44.30
CA ALA A 482 -1.59 9.85 -42.93
C ALA A 482 -2.84 10.04 -42.05
N GLU A 483 -2.84 9.42 -40.87
CA GLU A 483 -3.94 9.49 -39.91
C GLU A 483 -3.46 10.13 -38.59
N PRO A 484 -4.29 10.93 -37.91
CA PRO A 484 -4.03 11.36 -36.54
C PRO A 484 -3.85 10.18 -35.58
N VAL A 485 -2.81 10.23 -34.73
CA VAL A 485 -2.55 9.21 -33.70
C VAL A 485 -2.50 9.76 -32.29
N ALA A 486 -2.42 11.08 -32.12
CA ALA A 486 -2.57 11.74 -30.84
C ALA A 486 -3.19 13.13 -31.01
N TRP A 487 -4.19 13.46 -30.21
CA TRP A 487 -4.84 14.77 -30.25
C TRP A 487 -5.47 15.15 -28.91
N THR A 488 -5.73 16.44 -28.73
CA THR A 488 -6.60 16.93 -27.66
C THR A 488 -7.95 17.35 -28.22
N PHE A 489 -8.97 17.37 -27.37
CA PHE A 489 -10.31 17.82 -27.72
C PHE A 489 -10.90 18.66 -26.60
N LYS A 490 -11.44 19.84 -26.96
CA LYS A 490 -12.22 20.68 -26.05
C LYS A 490 -13.69 20.31 -26.20
N ARG A 491 -14.25 19.68 -25.17
CA ARG A 491 -15.64 19.21 -25.16
C ARG A 491 -16.61 20.37 -24.93
N LYS A 492 -17.86 20.17 -25.33
CA LYS A 492 -18.95 21.15 -25.18
C LYS A 492 -19.29 21.46 -23.71
N ASP A 493 -19.07 20.49 -22.82
CA ASP A 493 -19.28 20.60 -21.37
C ASP A 493 -18.15 21.37 -20.64
N GLY A 494 -17.18 21.93 -21.37
CA GLY A 494 -16.01 22.61 -20.81
C GLY A 494 -14.86 21.68 -20.43
N GLY A 495 -15.09 20.37 -20.46
CA GLY A 495 -14.06 19.37 -20.22
C GLY A 495 -13.03 19.30 -21.33
N LYS A 496 -11.86 18.77 -20.98
CA LYS A 496 -10.75 18.55 -21.91
C LYS A 496 -10.43 17.07 -22.00
N SER A 497 -10.12 16.61 -23.19
CA SER A 497 -9.72 15.23 -23.41
C SER A 497 -8.39 15.15 -24.14
N PHE A 498 -7.61 14.12 -23.81
CA PHE A 498 -6.44 13.71 -24.58
C PHE A 498 -6.67 12.28 -25.05
N TYR A 499 -6.50 12.03 -26.35
CA TYR A 499 -6.60 10.69 -26.92
C TYR A 499 -5.33 10.36 -27.71
N THR A 500 -4.91 9.10 -27.63
CA THR A 500 -3.95 8.53 -28.58
C THR A 500 -4.40 7.16 -29.05
N SER A 501 -4.27 6.89 -30.36
CA SER A 501 -4.51 5.56 -30.91
C SER A 501 -3.34 4.59 -30.63
N LEU A 502 -2.24 5.07 -30.05
CA LEU A 502 -1.12 4.28 -29.56
C LEU A 502 -1.46 3.63 -28.21
N GLY A 503 -0.71 2.59 -27.82
CA GLY A 503 -0.89 1.88 -26.55
C GLY A 503 -0.89 0.36 -26.65
N HIS A 504 -0.28 -0.18 -27.71
CA HIS A 504 0.07 -1.60 -27.77
C HIS A 504 1.24 -1.89 -26.82
N PRO A 505 1.44 -3.12 -26.30
CA PRO A 505 2.59 -3.44 -25.43
C PRO A 505 3.95 -3.06 -26.04
N GLY A 506 4.08 -3.11 -27.36
CA GLY A 506 5.27 -2.63 -28.07
C GLY A 506 5.45 -1.10 -28.04
N ASP A 507 4.38 -0.32 -27.97
CA ASP A 507 4.45 1.14 -27.80
C ASP A 507 4.95 1.49 -26.39
N PHE A 508 4.53 0.75 -25.35
CA PHE A 508 5.02 0.93 -23.97
C PHE A 508 6.52 0.66 -23.78
N LYS A 509 7.17 -0.03 -24.73
CA LYS A 509 8.63 -0.21 -24.77
C LYS A 509 9.37 1.00 -25.33
N GLN A 510 8.66 1.97 -25.93
CA GLN A 510 9.23 3.15 -26.56
C GLN A 510 9.18 4.35 -25.60
N PRO A 511 10.32 5.01 -25.32
CA PRO A 511 10.34 6.16 -24.41
C PRO A 511 9.50 7.34 -24.93
N GLU A 512 9.36 7.51 -26.25
CA GLU A 512 8.53 8.53 -26.88
C GLU A 512 7.05 8.38 -26.49
N TYR A 513 6.50 7.17 -26.56
CA TYR A 513 5.11 6.90 -26.17
C TYR A 513 4.90 6.98 -24.65
N VAL A 514 5.84 6.45 -23.85
CA VAL A 514 5.77 6.58 -22.38
C VAL A 514 5.74 8.05 -21.97
N ARG A 515 6.58 8.89 -22.58
CA ARG A 515 6.60 10.34 -22.34
C ARG A 515 5.28 10.99 -22.80
N LEU A 516 4.78 10.64 -23.98
CA LEU A 516 3.50 11.16 -24.51
C LEU A 516 2.33 10.87 -23.57
N LEU A 517 2.15 9.60 -23.17
CA LEU A 517 1.02 9.19 -22.33
C LEU A 517 1.08 9.88 -20.98
N ALA A 518 2.26 9.92 -20.36
CA ALA A 518 2.44 10.61 -19.09
C ALA A 518 2.11 12.09 -19.24
N ASN A 519 2.72 12.80 -20.19
CA ASN A 519 2.45 14.21 -20.40
C ASN A 519 0.95 14.50 -20.64
N GLY A 520 0.26 13.63 -21.39
CA GLY A 520 -1.19 13.71 -21.58
C GLY A 520 -1.98 13.62 -20.27
N ILE A 521 -1.59 12.73 -19.36
CA ILE A 521 -2.18 12.58 -18.03
C ILE A 521 -1.89 13.81 -17.15
N TYR A 522 -0.65 14.29 -17.10
CA TYR A 522 -0.29 15.50 -16.34
C TYR A 522 -1.04 16.73 -16.85
N TRP A 523 -1.06 16.93 -18.17
CA TRP A 523 -1.83 18.00 -18.80
C TRP A 523 -3.32 17.88 -18.49
N ALA A 524 -3.90 16.68 -18.54
CA ALA A 524 -5.30 16.44 -18.20
C ALA A 524 -5.59 16.84 -16.75
N ALA A 525 -4.67 16.53 -15.82
CA ALA A 525 -4.77 16.91 -14.42
C ALA A 525 -4.54 18.40 -14.14
N GLY A 526 -4.16 19.21 -15.15
CA GLY A 526 -3.80 20.61 -14.97
C GLY A 526 -2.40 20.80 -14.37
N LEU A 527 -1.59 19.76 -14.36
CA LEU A 527 -0.18 19.81 -14.01
C LEU A 527 0.66 20.12 -15.26
N ASP A 528 1.77 20.82 -15.09
CA ASP A 528 2.68 21.15 -16.18
C ASP A 528 3.64 19.98 -16.48
N PRO A 529 3.56 19.33 -17.65
CA PRO A 529 4.46 18.24 -18.02
C PRO A 529 5.95 18.63 -18.08
N ALA A 530 6.26 19.92 -18.24
CA ALA A 530 7.64 20.41 -18.24
C ALA A 530 8.31 20.31 -16.86
N ASN A 531 7.52 20.41 -15.79
CA ASN A 531 8.02 20.33 -14.41
C ASN A 531 8.14 18.88 -13.91
N VAL A 532 7.89 17.90 -14.78
CA VAL A 532 7.88 16.49 -14.45
C VAL A 532 9.08 15.81 -15.09
N SER A 533 10.05 15.49 -14.25
CA SER A 533 11.06 14.48 -14.58
C SER A 533 10.40 13.10 -14.50
N LEU A 534 9.87 12.63 -15.63
CA LEU A 534 9.53 11.21 -15.76
C LEU A 534 10.83 10.46 -15.65
N SER A 535 10.86 9.48 -14.74
CA SER A 535 12.02 8.70 -14.34
C SER A 535 13.27 9.13 -15.12
N GLU A 536 14.08 10.00 -14.51
CA GLU A 536 15.46 10.18 -14.96
C GLU A 536 15.98 8.80 -15.39
N LYS A 537 16.81 8.72 -16.43
CA LYS A 537 17.46 7.49 -16.88
C LYS A 537 18.28 6.75 -15.78
N VAL A 538 18.00 6.94 -14.50
CA VAL A 538 17.85 5.82 -13.58
C VAL A 538 16.81 4.86 -14.18
N THR A 539 17.27 4.00 -15.08
CA THR A 539 16.68 2.67 -15.26
C THR A 539 16.22 2.22 -13.87
N LEU A 540 14.92 2.06 -13.63
CA LEU A 540 14.42 1.53 -12.34
C LEU A 540 14.94 0.09 -12.10
N HIS A 541 15.51 -0.52 -13.14
CA HIS A 541 16.34 -1.73 -13.08
C HIS A 541 17.79 -1.51 -12.60
N SER A 542 18.28 -0.26 -12.51
CA SER A 542 19.69 0.08 -12.22
C SER A 542 19.91 1.00 -11.02
N ALA A 543 18.89 1.64 -10.41
CA ALA A 543 19.05 2.06 -9.03
C ALA A 543 19.14 0.77 -8.22
N PRO A 544 20.32 0.39 -7.70
CA PRO A 544 20.40 -0.84 -6.94
C PRO A 544 19.41 -0.63 -5.79
N HIS A 545 18.46 -1.53 -5.61
CA HIS A 545 17.61 -1.59 -4.44
C HIS A 545 17.65 -3.03 -3.96
N TRP A 546 17.22 -3.27 -2.73
CA TRP A 546 17.12 -4.64 -2.26
C TRP A 546 15.94 -5.32 -2.97
N SER A 547 16.23 -6.22 -3.89
CA SER A 547 15.22 -7.04 -4.59
C SER A 547 15.04 -8.36 -3.86
N VAL A 548 13.85 -8.96 -3.93
CA VAL A 548 13.62 -10.27 -3.32
C VAL A 548 14.09 -11.37 -4.28
N VAL A 549 14.89 -12.31 -3.79
CA VAL A 549 15.38 -13.50 -4.50
C VAL A 549 15.06 -14.77 -3.71
N GLN A 550 15.10 -15.93 -4.35
CA GLN A 550 14.95 -17.24 -3.71
C GLN A 550 16.30 -17.93 -3.55
N ILE A 551 16.51 -18.59 -2.40
CA ILE A 551 17.67 -19.45 -2.13
C ILE A 551 17.18 -20.84 -1.70
N PRO A 552 17.54 -21.93 -2.38
CA PRO A 552 18.23 -21.95 -3.67
C PRO A 552 17.26 -21.52 -4.78
N GLY A 553 17.73 -20.68 -5.70
CA GLY A 553 16.96 -20.19 -6.84
C GLY A 553 17.84 -20.15 -8.07
N VAL A 554 17.29 -20.55 -9.22
CA VAL A 554 18.00 -20.56 -10.51
C VAL A 554 18.05 -19.13 -11.06
N GLU A 555 18.91 -18.30 -10.50
CA GLU A 555 19.36 -17.08 -11.18
C GLU A 555 20.87 -17.21 -11.40
N GLN A 556 21.30 -17.15 -12.66
CA GLN A 556 22.71 -17.01 -13.00
C GLN A 556 23.20 -15.74 -12.31
N ALA A 557 24.16 -15.85 -11.39
CA ALA A 557 24.81 -14.70 -10.77
C ALA A 557 25.14 -13.69 -11.87
N GLN A 558 24.65 -12.46 -11.73
CA GLN A 558 24.97 -11.41 -12.69
C GLN A 558 26.49 -11.33 -12.81
N LYS A 559 27.02 -11.36 -14.03
CA LYS A 559 28.45 -11.14 -14.29
C LYS A 559 28.80 -9.72 -13.87
N THR A 560 29.16 -9.54 -12.60
CA THR A 560 29.48 -8.26 -12.00
C THR A 560 30.79 -8.32 -11.23
N LYS A 561 31.57 -7.24 -11.34
CA LYS A 561 32.79 -7.04 -10.54
C LYS A 561 32.47 -6.48 -9.14
N GLN A 562 31.23 -6.05 -8.91
CA GLN A 562 30.79 -5.52 -7.62
C GLN A 562 30.45 -6.67 -6.66
N SER A 563 30.48 -6.38 -5.37
CA SER A 563 30.06 -7.35 -4.35
C SER A 563 28.56 -7.61 -4.44
N ARG A 564 28.16 -8.84 -4.14
CA ARG A 564 26.77 -9.30 -4.13
C ARG A 564 26.34 -9.49 -2.69
N TRP A 565 25.29 -8.79 -2.29
CA TRP A 565 24.83 -8.74 -0.91
C TRP A 565 23.51 -9.46 -0.79
N TYR A 566 23.41 -10.32 0.21
CA TYR A 566 22.21 -11.05 0.58
C TYR A 566 21.87 -10.70 2.02
N ARG A 567 20.59 -10.48 2.32
CA ARG A 567 20.16 -10.35 3.72
C ARG A 567 18.83 -11.04 3.98
N CYS A 568 18.69 -11.54 5.19
CA CYS A 568 17.45 -12.08 5.71
C CYS A 568 17.34 -11.79 7.20
N VAL A 569 16.18 -12.08 7.76
CA VAL A 569 15.97 -11.97 9.21
C VAL A 569 15.58 -13.30 9.79
N VAL A 570 16.17 -13.64 10.92
CA VAL A 570 15.87 -14.88 11.64
C VAL A 570 15.38 -14.55 13.04
N ARG A 571 14.33 -15.24 13.49
CA ARG A 571 13.97 -15.26 14.92
C ARG A 571 14.73 -16.35 15.62
N VAL A 572 15.44 -16.01 16.69
CA VAL A 572 16.24 -16.99 17.44
C VAL A 572 15.58 -17.23 18.81
N PRO A 573 14.96 -18.40 19.04
CA PRO A 573 14.42 -18.77 20.34
C PRO A 573 15.53 -18.79 21.38
N GLU A 574 15.25 -18.29 22.59
CA GLU A 574 16.23 -18.31 23.68
C GLU A 574 16.74 -19.74 23.98
N LYS A 575 15.88 -20.75 23.84
CA LYS A 575 16.24 -22.17 24.01
C LYS A 575 17.35 -22.65 23.06
N TRP A 576 17.55 -22.01 21.91
CA TRP A 576 18.65 -22.35 20.99
C TRP A 576 20.00 -21.85 21.47
N MET A 577 20.01 -20.86 22.36
CA MET A 577 21.21 -20.11 22.78
C MET A 577 21.78 -20.60 24.11
N ALA A 578 21.32 -21.72 24.67
CA ALA A 578 21.53 -22.19 26.06
C ALA A 578 22.99 -22.18 26.58
N GLY A 579 23.57 -20.99 26.76
CA GLY A 579 24.99 -20.75 27.03
C GLY A 579 25.96 -21.04 25.88
N GLN A 580 25.49 -21.46 24.70
CA GLN A 580 26.34 -21.94 23.59
C GLN A 580 26.20 -21.04 22.35
N PRO A 581 27.30 -20.76 21.63
CA PRO A 581 27.26 -19.97 20.41
C PRO A 581 26.48 -20.68 19.30
N LEU A 582 25.89 -19.90 18.40
CA LEU A 582 25.33 -20.45 17.15
C LEU A 582 26.42 -20.50 16.08
N LEU A 583 26.21 -21.37 15.10
CA LEU A 583 27.04 -21.46 13.91
C LEU A 583 26.20 -21.11 12.68
N LEU A 584 26.58 -20.04 11.98
CA LEU A 584 26.06 -19.73 10.66
C LEU A 584 26.94 -20.41 9.62
N LYS A 585 26.48 -21.56 9.12
CA LYS A 585 27.18 -22.32 8.09
C LYS A 585 26.83 -21.78 6.72
N VAL A 586 27.83 -21.27 6.01
CA VAL A 586 27.66 -20.76 4.64
C VAL A 586 28.75 -21.36 3.75
N ALA A 587 28.33 -22.13 2.74
CA ALA A 587 29.23 -22.65 1.74
C ALA A 587 29.14 -21.76 0.49
N GLY A 588 30.12 -20.89 0.29
CA GLY A 588 30.27 -20.14 -0.96
C GLY A 588 30.56 -21.08 -2.12
N ALA A 589 30.11 -20.72 -3.34
CA ALA A 589 30.50 -21.46 -4.54
C ALA A 589 32.01 -21.31 -4.83
N GLU A 590 32.54 -22.22 -5.65
CA GLU A 590 33.94 -22.15 -6.08
C GLU A 590 34.26 -20.78 -6.71
N GLY A 591 35.40 -20.20 -6.37
CA GLY A 591 35.79 -18.86 -6.82
C GLY A 591 35.10 -17.69 -6.09
N THR A 592 34.32 -17.97 -5.03
CA THR A 592 33.70 -16.93 -4.20
C THR A 592 34.28 -16.86 -2.79
N GLU A 593 34.30 -15.66 -2.24
CA GLU A 593 34.58 -15.39 -0.83
C GLU A 593 33.32 -14.81 -0.18
N VAL A 594 32.94 -15.35 0.97
CA VAL A 594 31.77 -14.89 1.73
C VAL A 594 32.24 -14.21 3.02
N ASN A 595 31.68 -13.03 3.31
CA ASN A 595 31.72 -12.37 4.60
C ASN A 595 30.30 -12.33 5.20
N ALA A 596 30.18 -12.30 6.52
CA ALA A 596 28.88 -12.33 7.20
C ALA A 596 28.80 -11.32 8.35
N TRP A 597 27.60 -10.81 8.59
CA TRP A 597 27.26 -9.94 9.71
C TRP A 597 26.00 -10.43 10.42
N LEU A 598 25.96 -10.24 11.74
CA LEU A 598 24.75 -10.34 12.55
C LEU A 598 24.44 -8.98 13.17
N ASN A 599 23.24 -8.45 12.92
CA ASN A 599 22.82 -7.15 13.46
C ASN A 599 23.86 -6.03 13.21
N GLY A 600 24.46 -6.01 12.01
CA GLY A 600 25.49 -5.04 11.64
C GLY A 600 26.90 -5.32 12.20
N THR A 601 27.06 -6.29 13.10
CA THR A 601 28.36 -6.70 13.63
C THR A 601 28.98 -7.77 12.75
N SER A 602 30.23 -7.54 12.31
CA SER A 602 30.96 -8.51 11.48
C SER A 602 31.21 -9.80 12.25
N LEU A 603 30.99 -10.95 11.59
CA LEU A 603 31.25 -12.27 12.16
C LEU A 603 32.62 -12.79 11.76
N GLN A 604 33.27 -13.50 12.67
CA GLN A 604 34.54 -14.17 12.38
C GLN A 604 34.29 -15.49 11.66
N LYS A 605 35.01 -15.71 10.56
CA LYS A 605 35.00 -16.96 9.80
C LYS A 605 35.93 -17.99 10.45
N THR A 606 35.45 -19.22 10.57
CA THR A 606 36.16 -20.42 11.02
C THR A 606 36.01 -21.52 9.97
N ASP A 607 36.72 -22.64 10.14
CA ASP A 607 36.60 -23.80 9.23
C ASP A 607 35.18 -24.40 9.19
N ALA A 608 34.41 -24.22 10.27
CA ALA A 608 33.04 -24.72 10.38
C ALA A 608 31.97 -23.75 9.83
N GLY A 609 32.31 -22.46 9.63
CA GLY A 609 31.36 -21.41 9.25
C GLY A 609 31.63 -20.10 9.99
N PHE A 610 30.59 -19.32 10.29
CA PHE A 610 30.69 -18.08 11.06
C PHE A 610 30.15 -18.30 12.48
N GLN A 611 30.99 -18.07 13.48
CA GLN A 611 30.56 -18.18 14.87
C GLN A 611 29.73 -16.95 15.28
N ILE A 612 28.62 -17.20 15.96
CA ILE A 612 27.73 -16.18 16.50
C ILE A 612 27.70 -16.35 18.02
N ASP A 613 28.33 -15.43 18.73
CA ASP A 613 28.29 -15.42 20.19
C ASP A 613 26.89 -15.05 20.70
N CYS A 614 26.60 -15.40 21.96
CA CYS A 614 25.27 -15.21 22.52
C CYS A 614 24.88 -13.73 22.71
N GLN A 615 25.85 -12.86 22.96
CA GLN A 615 25.64 -11.45 23.29
C GLN A 615 25.04 -10.61 22.15
N PRO A 616 25.51 -10.71 20.88
CA PRO A 616 24.92 -9.95 19.77
C PRO A 616 23.52 -10.43 19.32
N VAL A 617 22.99 -11.52 19.89
CA VAL A 617 21.70 -12.10 19.50
C VAL A 617 20.55 -11.49 20.31
N ALA A 618 19.60 -10.87 19.62
CA ALA A 618 18.31 -10.49 20.18
C ALA A 618 17.45 -11.74 20.38
N LYS A 619 17.46 -12.27 21.61
CA LYS A 619 16.73 -13.49 22.02
C LYS A 619 15.22 -13.33 21.86
N ASN A 620 14.56 -14.36 21.34
CA ASN A 620 13.13 -14.39 21.01
C ASN A 620 12.68 -13.27 20.04
N ASP A 621 13.63 -12.55 19.42
CA ASP A 621 13.36 -11.44 18.53
C ASP A 621 14.07 -11.57 17.17
N ALA A 622 13.82 -10.62 16.29
CA ALA A 622 14.36 -10.55 14.94
C ALA A 622 15.84 -10.17 14.94
N ASN A 623 16.66 -11.00 14.29
CA ASN A 623 18.08 -10.78 14.05
C ASN A 623 18.36 -10.68 12.56
N LEU A 624 19.08 -9.65 12.13
CA LEU A 624 19.52 -9.48 10.76
C LEU A 624 20.74 -10.34 10.48
N ILE A 625 20.67 -11.19 9.46
CA ILE A 625 21.84 -11.85 8.85
C ILE A 625 22.11 -11.17 7.51
N VAL A 626 23.36 -10.74 7.30
CA VAL A 626 23.83 -10.23 6.00
C VAL A 626 25.01 -11.06 5.54
N LEU A 627 25.01 -11.44 4.27
CA LEU A 627 26.10 -12.11 3.58
C LEU A 627 26.59 -11.22 2.43
N GLN A 628 27.89 -11.04 2.32
CA GLN A 628 28.53 -10.42 1.16
C GLN A 628 29.32 -11.49 0.43
N VAL A 629 29.07 -11.63 -0.87
CA VAL A 629 29.78 -12.56 -1.75
C VAL A 629 30.64 -11.74 -2.71
N LYS A 630 31.95 -12.02 -2.68
CA LYS A 630 32.97 -11.48 -3.59
C LYS A 630 33.47 -12.58 -4.54
N GLY A 631 34.15 -12.20 -5.61
CA GLY A 631 34.65 -13.13 -6.64
C GLY A 631 33.68 -13.32 -7.80
N MET A 632 34.01 -14.20 -8.75
CA MET A 632 33.17 -14.54 -9.90
C MET A 632 32.82 -16.03 -9.87
N ASN A 633 31.59 -16.38 -10.21
CA ASN A 633 31.20 -17.77 -10.45
C ASN A 633 30.35 -17.87 -11.72
N GLN A 634 30.14 -19.11 -12.18
CA GLN A 634 29.21 -19.44 -13.25
C GLN A 634 28.03 -20.22 -12.64
N GLY A 635 27.13 -19.53 -11.93
CA GLY A 635 25.92 -20.17 -11.42
C GLY A 635 25.37 -19.49 -10.18
N SER A 636 25.42 -20.22 -9.05
CA SER A 636 24.94 -19.77 -7.74
C SER A 636 26.09 -19.18 -6.92
N ASP A 637 25.79 -18.16 -6.11
CA ASP A 637 26.74 -17.60 -5.13
C ASP A 637 27.00 -18.54 -3.94
N PHE A 638 26.13 -19.53 -3.71
CA PHE A 638 26.24 -20.50 -2.63
C PHE A 638 26.26 -21.93 -3.18
N ALA A 639 27.20 -22.76 -2.70
CA ALA A 639 27.29 -24.19 -3.00
C ALA A 639 26.19 -25.00 -2.30
N SER A 640 25.68 -24.50 -1.18
CA SER A 640 24.52 -25.06 -0.47
C SER A 640 23.75 -23.96 0.26
N VAL A 641 22.51 -24.26 0.64
CA VAL A 641 21.67 -23.31 1.39
C VAL A 641 22.37 -22.94 2.70
N PRO A 642 22.50 -21.64 3.02
CA PRO A 642 22.97 -21.19 4.33
C PRO A 642 22.15 -21.79 5.47
N GLN A 643 22.79 -22.19 6.57
CA GLN A 643 22.11 -22.80 7.72
C GLN A 643 22.49 -22.09 9.01
N LEU A 644 21.50 -21.85 9.87
CA LEU A 644 21.73 -21.44 11.25
C LEU A 644 21.65 -22.68 12.15
N ILE A 645 22.74 -23.00 12.83
CA ILE A 645 22.89 -24.21 13.62
C ILE A 645 23.04 -23.83 15.09
N SER A 646 22.27 -24.48 15.94
CA SER A 646 22.40 -24.46 17.41
C SER A 646 22.89 -25.83 17.89
N ALA A 647 23.17 -25.95 19.20
CA ALA A 647 23.55 -27.23 19.80
C ALA A 647 22.46 -28.32 19.68
N THR A 648 21.19 -27.95 19.47
CA THR A 648 20.05 -28.89 19.51
C THR A 648 19.26 -28.97 18.21
N SER A 649 19.51 -28.08 17.24
CA SER A 649 18.69 -27.93 16.04
C SER A 649 19.42 -27.17 14.94
N ALA A 650 19.00 -27.36 13.69
CA ALA A 650 19.47 -26.60 12.54
C ALA A 650 18.28 -26.04 11.75
N LEU A 651 18.37 -24.77 11.35
CA LEU A 651 17.39 -24.10 10.49
C LEU A 651 18.01 -23.85 9.12
N PRO A 652 17.57 -24.54 8.06
CA PRO A 652 17.88 -24.16 6.69
C PRO A 652 17.29 -22.79 6.39
N LEU A 653 18.11 -21.85 5.94
CA LEU A 653 17.66 -20.52 5.49
C LEU A 653 17.23 -20.57 4.01
N ALA A 654 16.47 -21.62 3.64
CA ALA A 654 15.93 -21.84 2.30
C ALA A 654 14.64 -21.05 2.13
N GLY A 655 14.62 -20.09 1.21
CA GLY A 655 13.45 -19.27 0.94
C GLY A 655 13.83 -17.89 0.42
N ARG A 656 13.01 -16.90 0.75
CA ARG A 656 13.17 -15.53 0.27
C ARG A 656 14.26 -14.78 1.03
N TRP A 657 15.18 -14.21 0.27
CA TRP A 657 16.21 -13.29 0.73
C TRP A 657 16.07 -11.97 0.00
N GLN A 658 16.66 -10.91 0.55
CA GLN A 658 16.88 -9.68 -0.19
C GLN A 658 18.28 -9.70 -0.81
N TYR A 659 18.40 -9.25 -2.05
CA TYR A 659 19.62 -9.22 -2.85
C TYR A 659 19.89 -7.81 -3.36
N ARG A 660 21.17 -7.43 -3.42
CA ARG A 660 21.62 -6.20 -4.09
C ARG A 660 23.08 -6.32 -4.53
N VAL A 661 23.43 -5.60 -5.58
CA VAL A 661 24.82 -5.45 -6.03
C VAL A 661 25.37 -4.09 -5.60
N GLY A 662 26.62 -4.05 -5.12
CA GLY A 662 27.36 -2.83 -4.87
C GLY A 662 28.50 -3.01 -3.87
N ASN A 663 29.25 -1.95 -3.58
CA ASN A 663 30.46 -2.01 -2.76
C ASN A 663 30.38 -1.16 -1.47
N GLN A 664 29.17 -0.78 -1.06
CA GLN A 664 28.98 0.08 0.11
C GLN A 664 28.88 -0.77 1.38
N GLU A 665 29.73 -0.53 2.38
CA GLU A 665 29.75 -1.29 3.63
C GLU A 665 28.45 -1.13 4.45
N GLN A 666 27.75 -0.01 4.28
CA GLN A 666 26.45 0.24 4.92
C GLN A 666 25.37 -0.83 4.60
N PHE A 667 25.58 -1.64 3.55
CA PHE A 667 24.69 -2.77 3.22
C PHE A 667 24.75 -3.92 4.23
N ALA A 668 25.79 -3.95 5.07
CA ALA A 668 25.91 -4.90 6.18
C ALA A 668 24.88 -4.68 7.30
N ASN A 669 24.10 -3.58 7.26
CA ASN A 669 23.22 -3.21 8.36
C ASN A 669 21.83 -2.70 7.88
N MET A 670 20.91 -2.58 8.83
CA MET A 670 19.64 -1.83 8.76
C MET A 670 19.33 -1.26 10.15
N PRO A 671 18.44 -0.26 10.29
CA PRO A 671 18.04 0.22 11.61
C PRO A 671 17.59 -0.92 12.52
N LEU A 672 18.19 -0.94 13.71
CA LEU A 672 17.91 -1.93 14.74
C LEU A 672 16.94 -1.37 15.78
N PRO A 673 16.10 -2.21 16.41
CA PRO A 673 15.95 -3.66 16.17
C PRO A 673 15.44 -4.00 14.75
N ALA A 674 15.97 -5.08 14.16
CA ALA A 674 15.74 -5.41 12.76
C ALA A 674 14.25 -5.51 12.39
N LYS A 675 13.37 -5.86 13.33
CA LYS A 675 11.91 -5.91 13.15
C LYS A 675 11.30 -4.60 12.61
N PHE A 676 11.95 -3.46 12.79
CA PHE A 676 11.52 -2.17 12.25
C PHE A 676 12.01 -1.95 10.81
N GLY A 677 13.28 -2.24 10.50
CA GLY A 677 13.84 -2.08 9.15
C GLY A 677 13.53 -3.22 8.17
N THR A 678 13.02 -4.35 8.66
CA THR A 678 12.83 -5.58 7.89
C THR A 678 11.52 -5.62 7.14
N VAL A 679 11.59 -6.03 5.87
CA VAL A 679 10.42 -6.41 5.08
C VAL A 679 9.94 -7.80 5.45
N THR A 680 8.64 -8.03 5.38
CA THR A 680 8.02 -9.21 6.00
C THR A 680 8.21 -10.49 5.20
N ASP A 681 8.70 -10.39 3.98
CA ASP A 681 8.90 -11.48 3.05
C ASP A 681 10.29 -12.15 3.16
N ILE A 682 11.20 -11.69 4.03
CA ILE A 682 12.54 -12.30 4.24
C ILE A 682 12.77 -12.86 5.66
N VAL A 683 11.69 -13.18 6.38
CA VAL A 683 11.76 -13.61 7.79
C VAL A 683 11.70 -15.14 7.90
N PHE A 684 12.74 -15.72 8.52
CA PHE A 684 12.88 -17.12 8.87
C PHE A 684 12.54 -17.36 10.35
N LYS A 685 11.88 -18.48 10.64
CA LYS A 685 11.52 -18.91 12.00
C LYS A 685 11.86 -20.40 12.16
N PRO A 686 12.48 -20.81 13.29
CA PRO A 686 12.72 -22.21 13.62
C PRO A 686 11.47 -23.07 13.80
#